data_AF-A0A4R5PAX5-F1
#
_entry.id   AF-A0A4R5PAX5-F1
#
_cell.length_a   1.000
_cell.length_b   1.000
_cell.length_c   1.000
_cell.angle_alpha   90.00
_cell.angle_beta   90.00
_cell.angle_gamma   90.00
#
_symmetry.space_group_name_H-M   'P 1'
#
loop_
_entity.id
_entity.type
_entity.pdbx_description
1 polymer ?
#
loop_
_entity_poly.entity_id
_entity_poly.type
_entity_poly.pdbx_seq_one_letter_code
_entity_poly.pdbx_strand_id
1 'polypeptide(L)'
;MRYEQGRDTLLALVQTTKEFDGNEATTRLRLIDHMFKDVLSWSPEEIECEVHVEGDYLDYVLGNPNRLAVAEAKRTSRTFDVPAGVDTGLVDISTVRNYNPSNKEAVDQVLTYCQEAGIGIAMLCNGHQYLGFLGSRSDGRKPIDGKAVYYASLEDVYADFPQFWDYFSRDGMARGNLAGALQRRSMAHPPPPPLSTRIHDYPGYRIGSEMETDLRILGELFIQDIAREESISDEFLRECYCSSGALSQYAVVSKEILRSRYSVLSQQVNAESASTKKGPNPHIKEDLLASALIKRPIILLGDVGVGKSIFLKHLLRIDVTELLDRTAVIYVDFLKHSGLFDDVSSWIVSAVSGTLDYLAQVDMLERDFVRSVYNHEINSFKRGIYGSLESEDPQEFRRREIDMLDKHISNEYEHARRSLQFLQGSRSMNFVVVLDNVDQHSPAFQEQIFVVGQSLAETWPAAVFMSLRPDTFHKSRRSGALAAYQPRVFTVSPPRADHVILKRLKFARNQLVEFGRLPGFPEGLTLDSSSLLVYIDVLLTAFESNEDLIGLVDNLSSGNTRTALDFVSKFVGSGYVQTRRILQVHEEGHKYVIPLHEFLRAILYGDQKYYDPARSSVSNLFTISRNDAKEHFLLPILLSTTERIGERESAGFVELVNIYKELQGIGYSGDQIDFHLLRAQDRDLVEVTEHGDSGRLVRITAAGGYLHKVLAPKFAYLDAIVVDTPIVNPAIRSEIRDVHDIHDRADRAQQFVEYLTDSWPFGADDVAYSWDCFCSDWARELDRVRHGADRAYDRKIANGTSGSASDRASRR
;
A
#
# COMPACT_ATOMS: atom_id res chain seq x y z
N MET A 1 -5.88 -28.50 -8.50
CA MET A 1 -6.40 -29.77 -9.07
C MET A 1 -7.93 -29.66 -9.16
N ARG A 2 -8.61 -30.35 -10.07
CA ARG A 2 -10.08 -30.19 -10.25
C ARG A 2 -10.85 -31.24 -9.43
N TYR A 3 -11.94 -30.84 -8.77
CA TYR A 3 -12.87 -31.67 -7.98
C TYR A 3 -13.11 -33.10 -8.52
N GLU A 4 -13.34 -33.24 -9.83
CA GLU A 4 -13.52 -34.53 -10.52
C GLU A 4 -12.31 -35.48 -10.33
N GLN A 5 -11.09 -34.96 -10.46
CA GLN A 5 -9.86 -35.74 -10.30
C GLN A 5 -9.70 -36.24 -8.87
N GLY A 6 -10.03 -35.41 -7.87
CA GLY A 6 -9.99 -35.83 -6.47
C GLY A 6 -10.94 -36.99 -6.19
N ARG A 7 -12.13 -36.96 -6.78
CA ARG A 7 -13.13 -38.04 -6.67
C ARG A 7 -12.64 -39.34 -7.28
N ASP A 8 -12.05 -39.29 -8.48
CA ASP A 8 -11.50 -40.47 -9.15
C ASP A 8 -10.33 -41.08 -8.36
N THR A 9 -9.45 -40.23 -7.82
CA THR A 9 -8.35 -40.66 -6.95
C THR A 9 -8.87 -41.33 -5.68
N LEU A 10 -9.92 -40.78 -5.06
CA LEU A 10 -10.55 -41.40 -3.89
C LEU A 10 -11.09 -42.80 -4.22
N LEU A 11 -11.74 -42.98 -5.38
CA LEU A 11 -12.22 -44.29 -5.81
C LEU A 11 -11.08 -45.31 -5.93
N ALA A 12 -9.95 -44.89 -6.49
CA ALA A 12 -8.75 -45.73 -6.58
C ALA A 12 -8.18 -46.05 -5.18
N LEU A 13 -8.18 -45.09 -4.26
CA LEU A 13 -7.74 -45.27 -2.88
C LEU A 13 -8.62 -46.30 -2.15
N VAL A 14 -9.96 -46.18 -2.26
CA VAL A 14 -10.93 -47.14 -1.71
C VAL A 14 -10.64 -48.56 -2.19
N GLN A 15 -10.38 -48.73 -3.49
CA GLN A 15 -10.14 -50.05 -4.09
C GLN A 15 -8.81 -50.68 -3.67
N THR A 16 -7.76 -49.86 -3.50
CA THR A 16 -6.39 -50.33 -3.24
C THR A 16 -6.08 -50.56 -1.77
N THR A 17 -6.94 -50.08 -0.85
CA THR A 17 -6.62 -50.03 0.60
C THR A 17 -7.62 -50.80 1.48
N LYS A 18 -8.51 -51.58 0.88
CA LYS A 18 -9.64 -52.27 1.53
C LYS A 18 -9.28 -53.21 2.69
N GLU A 19 -8.03 -53.68 2.76
CA GLU A 19 -7.49 -54.56 3.82
C GLU A 19 -6.14 -54.05 4.35
N PHE A 20 -5.85 -52.76 4.20
CA PHE A 20 -4.58 -52.19 4.62
C PHE A 20 -4.54 -52.02 6.15
N ASP A 21 -3.56 -52.64 6.81
CA ASP A 21 -3.24 -52.39 8.22
C ASP A 21 -1.79 -51.91 8.34
N GLY A 22 -1.61 -50.66 8.76
CA GLY A 22 -0.31 -50.01 8.86
C GLY A 22 -0.08 -49.43 10.25
N ASN A 23 1.18 -49.33 10.66
CA ASN A 23 1.52 -48.44 11.78
C ASN A 23 1.23 -46.98 11.41
N GLU A 24 1.31 -46.09 12.39
CA GLU A 24 0.94 -44.67 12.22
C GLU A 24 1.69 -43.98 11.08
N ALA A 25 3.02 -44.10 11.02
CA ALA A 25 3.83 -43.52 9.95
C ALA A 25 3.47 -44.07 8.55
N THR A 26 3.17 -45.37 8.43
CA THR A 26 2.77 -45.96 7.14
C THR A 26 1.36 -45.53 6.76
N THR A 27 0.46 -45.40 7.73
CA THR A 27 -0.91 -44.90 7.55
C THR A 27 -0.91 -43.45 7.05
N ARG A 28 -0.07 -42.62 7.66
CA ARG A 28 0.18 -41.23 7.26
C ARG A 28 0.61 -41.15 5.81
N LEU A 29 1.70 -41.85 5.45
CA LEU A 29 2.25 -41.82 4.09
C LEU A 29 1.31 -42.37 3.02
N ARG A 30 0.61 -43.50 3.28
CA ARG A 30 -0.15 -44.22 2.24
C ARG A 30 -1.60 -43.81 2.13
N LEU A 31 -2.20 -43.27 3.19
CA LEU A 31 -3.62 -42.91 3.21
C LEU A 31 -3.82 -41.41 3.40
N ILE A 32 -3.31 -40.86 4.51
CA ILE A 32 -3.64 -39.50 4.95
C ILE A 32 -2.99 -38.46 4.03
N ASP A 33 -1.71 -38.64 3.68
CA ASP A 33 -1.00 -37.77 2.75
C ASP A 33 -1.66 -37.75 1.36
N HIS A 34 -2.05 -38.92 0.84
CA HIS A 34 -2.78 -39.05 -0.42
C HIS A 34 -4.17 -38.39 -0.34
N MET A 35 -4.86 -38.53 0.80
CA MET A 35 -6.13 -37.86 1.04
C MET A 35 -5.99 -36.34 1.00
N PHE A 36 -4.98 -35.77 1.66
CA PHE A 36 -4.81 -34.30 1.67
C PHE A 36 -4.32 -33.78 0.31
N LYS A 37 -3.28 -34.39 -0.27
CA LYS A 37 -2.62 -33.88 -1.48
C LYS A 37 -3.41 -34.18 -2.75
N ASP A 38 -3.78 -35.44 -2.94
CA ASP A 38 -4.31 -35.91 -4.24
C ASP A 38 -5.83 -35.97 -4.28
N VAL A 39 -6.50 -36.10 -3.13
CA VAL A 39 -7.97 -36.08 -3.05
C VAL A 39 -8.47 -34.67 -2.71
N LEU A 40 -8.03 -34.05 -1.62
CA LEU A 40 -8.56 -32.78 -1.12
C LEU A 40 -7.84 -31.54 -1.67
N SER A 41 -6.84 -31.75 -2.53
CA SER A 41 -6.13 -30.71 -3.29
C SER A 41 -5.38 -29.67 -2.43
N TRP A 42 -4.87 -30.08 -1.28
CA TRP A 42 -3.92 -29.28 -0.50
C TRP A 42 -2.56 -29.29 -1.18
N SER A 43 -1.94 -28.11 -1.36
CA SER A 43 -0.58 -28.07 -1.89
C SER A 43 0.43 -28.49 -0.82
N PRO A 44 1.59 -29.07 -1.19
CA PRO A 44 2.62 -29.43 -0.21
C PRO A 44 3.07 -28.26 0.67
N GLU A 45 3.02 -27.03 0.16
CA GLU A 45 3.39 -25.80 0.87
C GLU A 45 2.32 -25.35 1.90
N GLU A 46 1.11 -25.90 1.81
CA GLU A 46 0.00 -25.66 2.74
C GLU A 46 -0.13 -26.78 3.80
N ILE A 47 0.80 -27.75 3.84
CA ILE A 47 0.80 -28.85 4.81
C ILE A 47 2.11 -28.82 5.61
N GLU A 48 2.02 -28.49 6.89
CA GLU A 48 3.14 -28.63 7.83
C GLU A 48 2.96 -29.90 8.66
N CYS A 49 3.98 -30.77 8.67
CA CYS A 49 3.98 -31.99 9.48
C CYS A 49 4.91 -31.85 10.68
N GLU A 50 4.63 -32.57 11.77
CA GLU A 50 5.47 -32.60 12.99
C GLU A 50 5.72 -31.19 13.55
N VAL A 51 4.66 -30.39 13.67
CA VAL A 51 4.79 -29.01 14.16
C VAL A 51 4.92 -29.02 15.67
N HIS A 52 6.06 -28.60 16.18
CA HIS A 52 6.30 -28.51 17.63
C HIS A 52 5.49 -27.39 18.28
N VAL A 53 4.72 -27.73 19.31
CA VAL A 53 3.91 -26.81 20.13
C VAL A 53 4.04 -27.24 21.61
N GLU A 54 4.50 -26.33 22.47
CA GLU A 54 4.60 -26.50 23.94
C GLU A 54 5.22 -27.82 24.47
N GLY A 55 6.06 -28.50 23.68
CA GLY A 55 6.73 -29.75 24.08
C GLY A 55 6.16 -31.01 23.42
N ASP A 56 5.04 -30.89 22.70
CA ASP A 56 4.43 -31.93 21.88
C ASP A 56 4.55 -31.60 20.38
N TYR A 57 4.15 -32.56 19.53
CA TYR A 57 4.18 -32.44 18.08
C TYR A 57 2.79 -32.67 17.49
N LEU A 58 2.36 -31.74 16.63
CA LEU A 58 1.15 -31.87 15.83
C LEU A 58 1.47 -32.69 14.58
N ASP A 59 0.68 -33.73 14.30
CA ASP A 59 0.89 -34.57 13.12
C ASP A 59 0.81 -33.77 11.81
N TYR A 60 -0.24 -32.97 11.67
CA TYR A 60 -0.49 -32.10 10.53
C TYR A 60 -1.13 -30.78 10.93
N VAL A 61 -0.66 -29.70 10.32
CA VAL A 61 -1.31 -28.39 10.29
C VAL A 61 -1.60 -28.05 8.83
N LEU A 62 -2.85 -27.74 8.54
CA LEU A 62 -3.32 -27.42 7.19
C LEU A 62 -3.56 -25.91 7.06
N GLY A 63 -2.98 -25.30 6.03
CA GLY A 63 -3.15 -23.90 5.65
C GLY A 63 -1.92 -23.03 5.89
N ASN A 64 -1.63 -22.17 4.90
CA ASN A 64 -0.52 -21.21 4.90
C ASN A 64 -0.92 -19.96 4.09
N PRO A 65 -0.75 -18.72 4.59
CA PRO A 65 -0.30 -18.34 5.94
C PRO A 65 -1.38 -18.53 7.01
N ASN A 66 -2.65 -18.62 6.61
CA ASN A 66 -3.76 -18.85 7.53
C ASN A 66 -3.83 -20.34 7.90
N ARG A 67 -3.58 -20.66 9.17
CA ARG A 67 -3.60 -22.04 9.68
C ARG A 67 -5.05 -22.42 9.97
N LEU A 68 -5.64 -23.26 9.10
CA LEU A 68 -7.07 -23.55 9.06
C LEU A 68 -7.47 -24.72 9.96
N ALA A 69 -6.68 -25.80 9.98
CA ALA A 69 -7.02 -27.00 10.75
C ALA A 69 -5.78 -27.71 11.32
N VAL A 70 -5.97 -28.37 12.47
CA VAL A 70 -5.05 -29.39 12.99
C VAL A 70 -5.64 -30.74 12.66
N ALA A 71 -4.86 -31.62 12.03
CA ALA A 71 -5.25 -33.00 11.81
C ALA A 71 -4.35 -33.94 12.61
N GLU A 72 -4.97 -34.68 13.52
CA GLU A 72 -4.32 -35.70 14.34
C GLU A 72 -4.54 -37.08 13.70
N ALA A 73 -3.43 -37.77 13.42
CA ALA A 73 -3.41 -39.04 12.74
C ALA A 73 -3.27 -40.18 13.75
N LYS A 74 -3.90 -41.32 13.47
CA LYS A 74 -3.73 -42.56 14.22
C LYS A 74 -3.46 -43.72 13.26
N ARG A 75 -2.84 -44.79 13.75
CA ARG A 75 -2.74 -46.07 13.03
C ARG A 75 -4.12 -46.61 12.64
N THR A 76 -4.21 -47.33 11.52
CA THR A 76 -5.45 -47.93 10.98
C THR A 76 -6.24 -48.75 12.00
N SER A 77 -5.55 -49.49 12.87
CA SER A 77 -6.17 -50.32 13.91
C SER A 77 -6.79 -49.54 15.08
N ARG A 78 -6.59 -48.22 15.18
CA ARG A 78 -7.26 -47.36 16.17
C ARG A 78 -8.51 -46.75 15.54
N THR A 79 -9.66 -47.38 15.75
CA THR A 79 -10.96 -46.95 15.22
C THR A 79 -11.66 -45.94 16.13
N PHE A 80 -12.53 -45.12 15.55
CA PHE A 80 -13.39 -44.15 16.25
C PHE A 80 -14.80 -44.71 16.42
N ASP A 81 -14.94 -45.72 17.27
CA ASP A 81 -16.20 -46.46 17.39
C ASP A 81 -17.34 -45.58 17.93
N VAL A 82 -18.57 -45.85 17.48
CA VAL A 82 -19.78 -45.13 17.88
C VAL A 82 -20.89 -46.11 18.30
N PRO A 83 -21.89 -45.68 19.10
CA PRO A 83 -23.03 -46.52 19.46
C PRO A 83 -23.78 -47.06 18.23
N ALA A 84 -24.37 -48.25 18.38
CA ALA A 84 -25.22 -48.84 17.33
C ALA A 84 -26.35 -47.88 16.91
N GLY A 85 -26.53 -47.70 15.60
CA GLY A 85 -27.51 -46.78 15.01
C GLY A 85 -27.00 -45.35 14.78
N VAL A 86 -25.72 -45.08 15.04
CA VAL A 86 -25.04 -43.85 14.61
C VAL A 86 -24.29 -44.12 13.31
N ASP A 87 -24.76 -43.50 12.23
CA ASP A 87 -24.15 -43.61 10.89
C ASP A 87 -23.30 -42.37 10.56
N THR A 88 -22.65 -42.39 9.39
CA THR A 88 -21.93 -41.23 8.82
C THR A 88 -22.81 -39.99 8.75
N GLY A 89 -22.27 -38.82 9.10
CA GLY A 89 -22.94 -37.53 9.05
C GLY A 89 -22.71 -36.67 10.30
N LEU A 90 -23.69 -35.82 10.62
CA LEU A 90 -23.61 -34.88 11.74
C LEU A 90 -23.94 -35.57 13.07
N VAL A 91 -22.98 -35.60 13.99
CA VAL A 91 -23.10 -36.22 15.31
C VAL A 91 -22.78 -35.22 16.44
N ASP A 92 -23.15 -35.52 17.67
CA ASP A 92 -22.62 -34.80 18.84
C ASP A 92 -21.20 -35.28 19.14
N ILE A 93 -20.26 -34.36 19.41
CA ILE A 93 -18.88 -34.73 19.76
C ILE A 93 -18.89 -35.65 20.97
N SER A 94 -19.75 -35.38 21.96
CA SER A 94 -19.92 -36.21 23.16
C SER A 94 -20.29 -37.67 22.84
N THR A 95 -21.00 -37.92 21.74
CA THR A 95 -21.39 -39.29 21.33
C THR A 95 -20.18 -40.11 20.93
N VAL A 96 -19.24 -39.53 20.20
CA VAL A 96 -17.99 -40.21 19.79
C VAL A 96 -17.01 -40.23 20.96
N ARG A 97 -16.79 -39.08 21.60
CA ARG A 97 -15.81 -38.89 22.67
C ARG A 97 -16.05 -39.79 23.88
N ASN A 98 -17.30 -39.91 24.33
CA ASN A 98 -17.62 -40.62 25.58
C ASN A 98 -17.88 -42.13 25.36
N TYR A 99 -17.81 -42.62 24.11
CA TYR A 99 -18.13 -44.02 23.81
C TYR A 99 -17.12 -45.00 24.43
N ASN A 100 -15.82 -44.70 24.32
CA ASN A 100 -14.76 -45.51 24.92
C ASN A 100 -13.54 -44.64 25.32
N PRO A 101 -12.63 -45.14 26.19
CA PRO A 101 -11.46 -44.38 26.61
C PRO A 101 -10.50 -43.97 25.47
N SER A 102 -10.37 -44.79 24.42
CA SER A 102 -9.49 -44.53 23.27
C SER A 102 -9.97 -43.32 22.45
N ASN A 103 -11.28 -43.21 22.21
CA ASN A 103 -11.89 -42.06 21.55
C ASN A 103 -11.73 -40.80 22.39
N LYS A 104 -11.95 -40.92 23.70
CA LYS A 104 -11.80 -39.80 24.63
C LYS A 104 -10.39 -39.22 24.57
N GLU A 105 -9.37 -40.08 24.66
CA GLU A 105 -7.96 -39.68 24.58
C GLU A 105 -7.66 -38.99 23.23
N ALA A 106 -8.11 -39.55 22.10
CA ALA A 106 -7.84 -38.98 20.79
C ALA A 106 -8.53 -37.61 20.58
N VAL A 107 -9.80 -37.47 21.00
CA VAL A 107 -10.55 -36.22 20.92
C VAL A 107 -9.98 -35.16 21.86
N ASP A 108 -9.64 -35.52 23.09
CA ASP A 108 -9.06 -34.59 24.07
C ASP A 108 -7.68 -34.11 23.60
N GLN A 109 -6.87 -34.99 23.00
CA GLN A 109 -5.54 -34.64 22.47
C GLN A 109 -5.63 -33.56 21.36
N VAL A 110 -6.42 -33.79 20.31
CA VAL A 110 -6.54 -32.81 19.22
C VAL A 110 -7.22 -31.50 19.67
N LEU A 111 -8.08 -31.57 20.70
CA LEU A 111 -8.67 -30.36 21.31
C LEU A 111 -7.62 -29.49 21.99
N THR A 112 -6.73 -30.11 22.78
CA THR A 112 -5.60 -29.42 23.41
C THR A 112 -4.71 -28.78 22.35
N TYR A 113 -4.37 -29.54 21.31
CA TYR A 113 -3.56 -29.05 20.19
C TYR A 113 -4.18 -27.85 19.47
N CYS A 114 -5.48 -27.87 19.21
CA CYS A 114 -6.18 -26.71 18.63
C CYS A 114 -6.11 -25.48 19.54
N GLN A 115 -6.20 -25.66 20.86
CA GLN A 115 -6.13 -24.56 21.82
C GLN A 115 -4.72 -23.97 21.90
N GLU A 116 -3.70 -24.81 22.06
CA GLU A 116 -2.30 -24.38 22.15
C GLU A 116 -1.80 -23.76 20.84
N ALA A 117 -2.24 -24.29 19.69
CA ALA A 117 -1.84 -23.78 18.38
C ALA A 117 -2.67 -22.59 17.88
N GLY A 118 -3.77 -22.23 18.55
CA GLY A 118 -4.67 -21.16 18.14
C GLY A 118 -5.50 -21.46 16.88
N ILE A 119 -5.75 -22.74 16.58
CA ILE A 119 -6.41 -23.19 15.35
C ILE A 119 -7.84 -23.65 15.63
N GLY A 120 -8.80 -23.14 14.86
CA GLY A 120 -10.23 -23.32 15.14
C GLY A 120 -10.82 -24.69 14.80
N ILE A 121 -10.24 -25.41 13.83
CA ILE A 121 -10.76 -26.68 13.32
C ILE A 121 -9.86 -27.84 13.74
N ALA A 122 -10.49 -28.88 14.28
CA ALA A 122 -9.87 -30.16 14.62
C ALA A 122 -10.32 -31.24 13.63
N MET A 123 -9.39 -32.08 13.19
CA MET A 123 -9.65 -33.28 12.41
C MET A 123 -8.96 -34.47 13.09
N LEU A 124 -9.69 -35.57 13.26
CA LEU A 124 -9.11 -36.86 13.62
C LEU A 124 -9.25 -37.80 12.44
N CYS A 125 -8.17 -38.52 12.12
CA CYS A 125 -8.15 -39.46 11.02
C CYS A 125 -7.27 -40.68 11.32
N ASN A 126 -7.66 -41.84 10.80
CA ASN A 126 -6.84 -43.06 10.82
C ASN A 126 -6.63 -43.63 9.40
N GLY A 127 -6.82 -42.78 8.39
CA GLY A 127 -6.82 -43.15 6.98
C GLY A 127 -8.18 -43.64 6.45
N HIS A 128 -8.98 -44.34 7.27
CA HIS A 128 -10.28 -44.88 6.86
C HIS A 128 -11.49 -44.10 7.38
N GLN A 129 -11.35 -43.54 8.58
CA GLN A 129 -12.38 -42.78 9.29
C GLN A 129 -11.93 -41.34 9.48
N TYR A 130 -12.90 -40.43 9.44
CA TYR A 130 -12.65 -38.99 9.58
C TYR A 130 -13.66 -38.39 10.55
N LEU A 131 -13.18 -37.59 11.50
CA LEU A 131 -14.01 -36.83 12.42
C LEU A 131 -13.56 -35.37 12.40
N GLY A 132 -14.39 -34.49 11.87
CA GLY A 132 -14.14 -33.04 11.81
C GLY A 132 -15.02 -32.27 12.77
N PHE A 133 -14.43 -31.39 13.57
CA PHE A 133 -15.16 -30.56 14.52
C PHE A 133 -14.46 -29.24 14.84
N LEU A 134 -15.13 -28.37 15.61
CA LEU A 134 -14.55 -27.11 16.07
C LEU A 134 -13.76 -27.34 17.35
N GLY A 135 -12.44 -27.20 17.26
CA GLY A 135 -11.51 -27.32 18.39
C GLY A 135 -11.52 -26.10 19.30
N SER A 136 -11.86 -24.94 18.76
CA SER A 136 -12.10 -23.69 19.50
C SER A 136 -13.43 -23.07 19.07
N ARG A 137 -14.13 -22.43 20.01
CA ARG A 137 -15.47 -21.85 19.79
C ARG A 137 -15.57 -20.45 20.37
N SER A 138 -16.18 -19.54 19.62
CA SER A 138 -16.44 -18.15 20.02
C SER A 138 -17.91 -17.88 20.37
N ASP A 139 -18.77 -18.90 20.34
CA ASP A 139 -20.22 -18.80 20.58
C ASP A 139 -20.63 -19.06 22.04
N GLY A 140 -19.66 -19.07 22.97
CA GLY A 140 -19.90 -19.29 24.40
C GLY A 140 -20.24 -20.74 24.79
N ARG A 141 -20.16 -21.70 23.85
CA ARG A 141 -20.28 -23.14 24.15
C ARG A 141 -18.91 -23.80 24.25
N LYS A 142 -18.77 -24.80 25.12
CA LYS A 142 -17.53 -25.59 25.19
C LYS A 142 -17.37 -26.40 23.90
N PRO A 143 -16.14 -26.56 23.36
CA PRO A 143 -15.89 -27.41 22.19
C PRO A 143 -16.51 -28.79 22.29
N ILE A 144 -16.36 -29.46 23.44
CA ILE A 144 -16.89 -30.82 23.69
C ILE A 144 -18.41 -30.96 23.62
N ASP A 145 -19.15 -29.86 23.79
CA ASP A 145 -20.63 -29.83 23.73
C ASP A 145 -21.13 -29.52 22.30
N GLY A 146 -20.20 -29.44 21.35
CA GLY A 146 -20.47 -29.15 19.95
C GLY A 146 -20.87 -30.36 19.10
N LYS A 147 -21.11 -30.09 17.82
CA LYS A 147 -21.33 -31.09 16.78
C LYS A 147 -20.01 -31.44 16.07
N ALA A 148 -19.95 -32.63 15.50
CA ALA A 148 -18.90 -33.09 14.61
C ALA A 148 -19.51 -33.66 13.32
N VAL A 149 -18.74 -33.66 12.24
CA VAL A 149 -19.01 -34.46 11.05
C VAL A 149 -18.18 -35.73 11.14
N TYR A 150 -18.82 -36.89 11.10
CA TYR A 150 -18.19 -38.20 11.22
C TYR A 150 -18.38 -39.00 9.93
N TYR A 151 -17.29 -39.57 9.40
CA TYR A 151 -17.29 -40.52 8.31
C TYR A 151 -16.72 -41.85 8.80
N ALA A 152 -17.52 -42.91 8.71
CA ALA A 152 -17.18 -44.22 9.28
C ALA A 152 -16.31 -45.11 8.38
N SER A 153 -16.16 -44.76 7.09
CA SER A 153 -15.35 -45.49 6.11
C SER A 153 -15.00 -44.63 4.88
N LEU A 154 -14.04 -45.08 4.06
CA LEU A 154 -13.73 -44.42 2.77
C LEU A 154 -14.87 -44.59 1.76
N GLU A 155 -15.62 -45.69 1.84
CA GLU A 155 -16.82 -45.90 1.04
C GLU A 155 -17.89 -44.84 1.33
N ASP A 156 -18.06 -44.49 2.61
CA ASP A 156 -18.97 -43.41 3.02
C ASP A 156 -18.48 -42.04 2.54
N VAL A 157 -17.17 -41.80 2.63
CA VAL A 157 -16.54 -40.57 2.08
C VAL A 157 -16.78 -40.49 0.57
N TYR A 158 -16.67 -41.60 -0.16
CA TYR A 158 -16.91 -41.62 -1.61
C TYR A 158 -18.39 -41.43 -1.97
N ALA A 159 -19.30 -42.01 -1.18
CA ALA A 159 -20.74 -41.86 -1.37
C ALA A 159 -21.22 -40.42 -1.15
N ASP A 160 -20.63 -39.70 -0.19
CA ASP A 160 -20.94 -38.31 0.17
C ASP A 160 -19.76 -37.35 -0.14
N PHE A 161 -19.02 -37.65 -1.21
CA PHE A 161 -17.84 -36.88 -1.62
C PHE A 161 -18.08 -35.38 -1.80
N PRO A 162 -19.21 -34.90 -2.39
CA PRO A 162 -19.44 -33.46 -2.52
C PRO A 162 -19.40 -32.73 -1.18
N GLN A 163 -20.03 -33.31 -0.16
CA GLN A 163 -20.11 -32.70 1.16
C GLN A 163 -18.77 -32.81 1.91
N PHE A 164 -18.09 -33.95 1.79
CA PHE A 164 -16.74 -34.15 2.34
C PHE A 164 -15.75 -33.13 1.74
N TRP A 165 -15.79 -32.94 0.42
CA TRP A 165 -14.99 -31.93 -0.27
C TRP A 165 -15.32 -30.52 0.23
N ASP A 166 -16.60 -30.15 0.33
CA ASP A 166 -17.01 -28.84 0.81
C ASP A 166 -16.52 -28.57 2.24
N TYR A 167 -16.34 -29.59 3.06
CA TYR A 167 -15.85 -29.44 4.44
C TYR A 167 -14.33 -29.44 4.58
N PHE A 168 -13.63 -30.31 3.84
CA PHE A 168 -12.23 -30.63 4.12
C PHE A 168 -11.26 -30.29 3.00
N SER A 169 -11.75 -29.92 1.81
CA SER A 169 -10.88 -29.39 0.77
C SER A 169 -10.30 -28.04 1.18
N ARG A 170 -9.17 -27.68 0.59
CA ARG A 170 -8.51 -26.39 0.79
C ARG A 170 -9.49 -25.22 0.63
N ASP A 171 -10.24 -25.18 -0.47
CA ASP A 171 -11.20 -24.11 -0.74
C ASP A 171 -12.43 -24.16 0.17
N GLY A 172 -12.87 -25.37 0.56
CA GLY A 172 -14.00 -25.57 1.46
C GLY A 172 -13.71 -25.07 2.88
N MET A 173 -12.55 -25.41 3.42
CA MET A 173 -12.08 -24.93 4.72
C MET A 173 -11.83 -23.41 4.71
N ALA A 174 -11.20 -22.88 3.66
CA ALA A 174 -10.95 -21.44 3.54
C ALA A 174 -12.25 -20.61 3.50
N ARG A 175 -13.35 -21.18 2.99
CA ARG A 175 -14.69 -20.56 3.00
C ARG A 175 -15.43 -20.73 4.33
N GLY A 176 -14.87 -21.48 5.27
CA GLY A 176 -15.49 -21.75 6.56
C GLY A 176 -16.71 -22.66 6.48
N ASN A 177 -16.84 -23.48 5.43
CA ASN A 177 -18.03 -24.33 5.21
C ASN A 177 -18.29 -25.29 6.37
N LEU A 178 -17.25 -25.99 6.85
CA LEU A 178 -17.35 -26.90 8.00
C LEU A 178 -17.77 -26.14 9.26
N ALA A 179 -17.12 -25.00 9.54
CA ALA A 179 -17.47 -24.18 10.70
C ALA A 179 -18.93 -23.70 10.64
N GLY A 180 -19.40 -23.26 9.48
CA GLY A 180 -20.78 -22.84 9.26
C GLY A 180 -21.80 -23.97 9.40
N ALA A 181 -21.46 -25.20 8.99
CA ALA A 181 -22.31 -26.37 9.19
C ALA A 181 -22.42 -26.78 10.66
N LEU A 182 -21.33 -26.68 11.42
CA LEU A 182 -21.25 -27.06 12.83
C LEU A 182 -21.77 -25.99 13.79
N GLN A 183 -21.72 -24.71 13.42
CA GLN A 183 -22.33 -23.60 14.13
C GLN A 183 -23.67 -23.26 13.46
N ARG A 184 -24.77 -23.90 13.87
CA ARG A 184 -26.13 -23.58 13.38
C ARG A 184 -26.37 -22.05 13.39
N ARG A 185 -26.26 -21.41 12.21
CA ARG A 185 -26.45 -19.97 11.95
C ARG A 185 -25.97 -19.04 13.09
N SER A 186 -24.70 -19.15 13.47
CA SER A 186 -24.00 -18.00 14.05
C SER A 186 -23.16 -17.40 12.94
N MET A 187 -23.79 -16.68 12.01
CA MET A 187 -22.99 -15.76 11.19
C MET A 187 -22.34 -14.81 12.18
N ALA A 188 -21.01 -14.67 12.12
CA ALA A 188 -20.30 -13.70 12.96
C ALA A 188 -21.09 -12.39 12.93
N HIS A 189 -21.61 -11.98 14.09
CA HIS A 189 -22.49 -10.81 14.13
C HIS A 189 -21.68 -9.62 13.62
N PRO A 190 -22.20 -8.86 12.64
CA PRO A 190 -21.52 -7.66 12.20
C PRO A 190 -21.35 -6.73 13.40
N PRO A 191 -20.28 -5.92 13.41
CA PRO A 191 -20.07 -4.97 14.47
C PRO A 191 -21.27 -4.01 14.55
N PRO A 192 -21.57 -3.49 15.75
CA PRO A 192 -22.62 -2.50 15.89
C PRO A 192 -22.31 -1.25 15.08
N PRO A 193 -23.33 -0.49 14.65
CA PRO A 193 -23.09 0.71 13.87
C PRO A 193 -22.35 1.77 14.72
N PRO A 194 -21.29 2.41 14.17
CA PRO A 194 -20.52 3.45 14.86
C PRO A 194 -21.34 4.73 15.08
N LEU A 195 -20.80 5.69 15.85
CA LEU A 195 -21.48 6.95 16.14
C LEU A 195 -21.80 7.74 14.85
N SER A 196 -20.94 7.69 13.83
CA SER A 196 -21.13 8.34 12.54
C SER A 196 -22.51 8.08 11.91
N THR A 197 -23.03 6.86 12.06
CA THR A 197 -24.37 6.48 11.55
C THR A 197 -25.54 7.17 12.26
N ARG A 198 -25.31 7.72 13.45
CA ARG A 198 -26.30 8.43 14.27
C ARG A 198 -26.18 9.96 14.13
N ILE A 199 -25.22 10.45 13.37
CA ILE A 199 -25.01 11.88 13.09
C ILE A 199 -25.72 12.23 11.78
N HIS A 200 -26.65 13.19 11.84
CA HIS A 200 -27.50 13.55 10.69
C HIS A 200 -26.72 14.12 9.49
N ASP A 201 -25.63 14.85 9.73
CA ASP A 201 -24.83 15.54 8.70
C ASP A 201 -23.41 14.95 8.60
N TYR A 202 -23.29 13.61 8.64
CA TYR A 202 -22.01 12.92 8.51
C TYR A 202 -21.64 12.63 7.03
N PRO A 203 -20.35 12.76 6.64
CA PRO A 203 -19.24 13.31 7.42
C PRO A 203 -19.27 14.85 7.50
N GLY A 204 -20.14 15.47 6.71
CA GLY A 204 -20.43 16.91 6.71
C GLY A 204 -19.26 17.74 6.20
N TYR A 205 -19.54 18.85 5.53
CA TYR A 205 -18.48 19.73 5.04
C TYR A 205 -18.27 20.93 5.98
N ARG A 206 -17.02 21.23 6.30
CA ARG A 206 -16.67 22.46 6.99
C ARG A 206 -16.51 23.57 5.95
N ILE A 207 -17.46 24.51 5.93
CA ILE A 207 -17.37 25.69 5.09
C ILE A 207 -16.26 26.58 5.66
N GLY A 208 -15.18 26.76 4.90
CA GLY A 208 -14.11 27.67 5.25
C GLY A 208 -14.50 29.13 5.06
N SER A 209 -13.81 30.03 5.74
CA SER A 209 -13.92 31.47 5.45
C SER A 209 -13.40 31.81 4.05
N GLU A 210 -13.71 33.00 3.52
CA GLU A 210 -13.14 33.47 2.25
C GLU A 210 -11.60 33.46 2.30
N MET A 211 -11.02 33.90 3.42
CA MET A 211 -9.57 33.87 3.67
C MET A 211 -9.00 32.44 3.68
N GLU A 212 -9.70 31.47 4.28
CA GLU A 212 -9.28 30.06 4.25
C GLU A 212 -9.38 29.48 2.84
N THR A 213 -10.40 29.87 2.07
CA THR A 213 -10.56 29.47 0.68
C THR A 213 -9.44 30.03 -0.18
N ASP A 214 -9.12 31.32 -0.01
CA ASP A 214 -7.99 31.97 -0.67
C ASP A 214 -6.68 31.24 -0.31
N LEU A 215 -6.41 31.01 0.98
CA LEU A 215 -5.22 30.26 1.40
C LEU A 215 -5.17 28.85 0.82
N ARG A 216 -6.29 28.15 0.70
CA ARG A 216 -6.33 26.81 0.11
C ARG A 216 -5.97 26.84 -1.37
N ILE A 217 -6.59 27.74 -2.14
CA ILE A 217 -6.26 27.96 -3.56
C ILE A 217 -4.77 28.29 -3.69
N LEU A 218 -4.26 29.14 -2.81
CA LEU A 218 -2.86 29.52 -2.79
C LEU A 218 -1.97 28.33 -2.44
N GLY A 219 -2.28 27.59 -1.37
CA GLY A 219 -1.56 26.40 -0.91
C GLY A 219 -1.45 25.36 -2.00
N GLU A 220 -2.54 25.09 -2.72
CA GLU A 220 -2.53 24.26 -3.90
C GLU A 220 -1.55 24.82 -4.93
N LEU A 221 -1.68 26.09 -5.35
CA LEU A 221 -0.82 26.70 -6.37
C LEU A 221 0.67 26.72 -6.02
N PHE A 222 1.08 27.02 -4.78
CA PHE A 222 2.50 27.18 -4.43
C PHE A 222 3.16 25.94 -3.81
N ILE A 223 2.39 25.03 -3.20
CA ILE A 223 2.90 23.80 -2.57
C ILE A 223 2.74 22.62 -3.53
N GLN A 224 1.56 22.46 -4.13
CA GLN A 224 1.22 21.32 -4.98
C GLN A 224 1.44 21.60 -6.48
N ASP A 225 1.01 22.76 -7.00
CA ASP A 225 0.68 22.99 -8.42
C ASP A 225 1.67 23.89 -9.19
N ILE A 226 2.79 24.33 -8.57
CA ILE A 226 4.01 24.71 -9.35
C ILE A 226 4.51 23.50 -10.18
N ALA A 227 3.97 22.31 -9.89
CA ALA A 227 4.22 21.05 -10.59
C ALA A 227 3.33 20.78 -11.81
N ARG A 228 2.61 21.77 -12.39
CA ARG A 228 2.14 21.58 -13.78
C ARG A 228 3.36 21.34 -14.65
N GLU A 229 3.41 20.13 -15.18
CA GLU A 229 4.63 19.44 -15.55
C GLU A 229 5.34 20.10 -16.75
N GLU A 230 4.58 20.87 -17.55
CA GLU A 230 5.00 21.64 -18.72
C GLU A 230 5.49 23.07 -18.38
N SER A 231 5.20 23.59 -17.18
CA SER A 231 5.58 24.94 -16.74
C SER A 231 6.65 24.98 -15.64
N ILE A 232 7.25 23.84 -15.28
CA ILE A 232 8.33 23.80 -14.30
C ILE A 232 9.52 24.61 -14.84
N SER A 233 9.88 25.71 -14.17
CA SER A 233 11.03 26.54 -14.57
C SER A 233 12.36 25.88 -14.19
N ASP A 234 13.43 26.22 -14.92
CA ASP A 234 14.78 25.77 -14.56
C ASP A 234 15.20 26.31 -13.18
N GLU A 235 14.73 27.50 -12.83
CA GLU A 235 14.92 28.11 -11.51
C GLU A 235 14.30 27.24 -10.42
N PHE A 236 13.05 26.80 -10.59
CA PHE A 236 12.41 25.90 -9.66
C PHE A 236 13.18 24.59 -9.50
N LEU A 237 13.67 23.99 -10.60
CA LEU A 237 14.47 22.76 -10.51
C LEU A 237 15.73 23.00 -9.67
N ARG A 238 16.46 24.10 -9.90
CA ARG A 238 17.67 24.44 -9.13
C ARG A 238 17.38 24.65 -7.65
N GLU A 239 16.34 25.40 -7.32
CA GLU A 239 16.06 25.78 -5.93
C GLU A 239 15.35 24.67 -5.15
N CYS A 240 14.40 23.98 -5.78
CA CYS A 240 13.50 23.04 -5.11
C CYS A 240 13.94 21.57 -5.17
N TYR A 241 14.92 21.20 -5.99
CA TYR A 241 15.43 19.83 -6.00
C TYR A 241 16.20 19.51 -4.71
N CYS A 242 15.86 18.38 -4.09
CA CYS A 242 16.58 17.82 -2.95
C CYS A 242 17.33 16.57 -3.41
N SER A 243 18.65 16.58 -3.29
CA SER A 243 19.42 15.34 -3.43
C SER A 243 19.02 14.37 -2.31
N SER A 244 19.06 13.07 -2.63
CA SER A 244 18.78 12.00 -1.66
C SER A 244 19.65 12.19 -0.41
N GLY A 245 19.00 12.23 0.76
CA GLY A 245 19.64 12.56 2.04
C GLY A 245 19.87 11.34 2.94
N ALA A 246 20.63 11.52 4.01
CA ALA A 246 20.68 10.54 5.10
C ALA A 246 19.25 10.33 5.67
N LEU A 247 18.94 9.11 6.10
CA LEU A 247 17.68 8.80 6.78
C LEU A 247 17.41 9.83 7.89
N SER A 248 16.16 10.25 7.97
CA SER A 248 15.70 11.19 8.97
C SER A 248 16.09 10.77 10.38
N GLN A 249 16.45 11.76 11.20
CA GLN A 249 16.71 11.53 12.62
C GLN A 249 15.43 11.26 13.42
N TYR A 250 14.28 11.61 12.86
CA TYR A 250 12.95 11.49 13.48
C TYR A 250 12.25 10.17 13.15
N ALA A 251 12.93 9.24 12.46
CA ALA A 251 12.40 7.92 12.15
C ALA A 251 12.07 7.13 13.43
N VAL A 252 10.81 6.70 13.56
CA VAL A 252 10.33 5.91 14.70
C VAL A 252 10.65 4.42 14.56
N VAL A 253 10.68 3.93 13.32
CA VAL A 253 11.12 2.57 13.00
C VAL A 253 12.65 2.54 12.95
N SER A 254 13.26 1.41 13.31
CA SER A 254 14.71 1.27 13.32
C SER A 254 15.34 1.68 11.98
N LYS A 255 16.45 2.43 12.04
CA LYS A 255 17.17 2.89 10.84
C LYS A 255 17.68 1.72 9.99
N GLU A 256 17.82 0.54 10.58
CA GLU A 256 18.21 -0.70 9.89
C GLU A 256 17.09 -1.21 8.99
N ILE A 257 15.84 -1.26 9.48
CA ILE A 257 14.65 -1.59 8.67
C ILE A 257 14.45 -0.59 7.51
N LEU A 258 14.75 0.70 7.75
CA LEU A 258 14.66 1.73 6.70
C LEU A 258 15.80 1.66 5.69
N ARG A 259 17.03 1.33 6.12
CA ARG A 259 18.20 1.15 5.21
C ARG A 259 18.06 -0.09 4.36
N SER A 260 17.53 -1.17 4.93
CA SER A 260 17.38 -2.45 4.25
C SER A 260 16.51 -2.36 3.00
N ARG A 261 15.49 -1.49 3.01
CA ARG A 261 14.63 -1.17 1.85
C ARG A 261 15.44 -0.93 0.59
N TYR A 262 16.50 -0.14 0.67
CA TYR A 262 17.33 0.22 -0.49
C TYR A 262 18.62 -0.59 -0.60
N SER A 263 19.13 -1.16 0.50
CA SER A 263 20.34 -1.98 0.46
C SER A 263 20.10 -3.35 -0.19
N VAL A 264 18.97 -4.01 0.09
CA VAL A 264 18.60 -5.27 -0.55
C VAL A 264 18.41 -5.08 -2.07
N LEU A 265 17.80 -3.97 -2.47
CA LEU A 265 17.68 -3.54 -3.87
C LEU A 265 19.04 -3.41 -4.55
N SER A 266 20.00 -2.78 -3.88
CA SER A 266 21.33 -2.52 -4.45
C SER A 266 22.20 -3.78 -4.58
N GLN A 267 22.16 -4.67 -3.58
CA GLN A 267 23.06 -5.84 -3.50
C GLN A 267 22.66 -6.96 -4.47
N GLN A 268 21.37 -7.15 -4.73
CA GLN A 268 20.91 -8.22 -5.62
C GLN A 268 21.02 -7.87 -7.11
N VAL A 269 21.14 -6.59 -7.47
CA VAL A 269 20.96 -6.08 -8.85
C VAL A 269 22.21 -5.40 -9.42
N ASN A 270 23.31 -5.28 -8.67
CA ASN A 270 24.40 -4.35 -9.01
C ASN A 270 23.87 -2.94 -9.31
N ALA A 271 22.83 -2.51 -8.57
CA ALA A 271 22.23 -1.20 -8.78
C ALA A 271 23.04 -0.15 -8.03
N GLU A 272 23.36 0.94 -8.73
CA GLU A 272 24.09 2.06 -8.14
C GLU A 272 23.11 3.12 -7.61
N SER A 273 23.55 4.02 -6.74
CA SER A 273 22.73 5.18 -6.40
C SER A 273 22.70 6.16 -7.57
N ALA A 274 21.54 6.73 -7.87
CA ALA A 274 21.39 7.71 -8.95
C ALA A 274 22.03 9.07 -8.61
N SER A 275 22.20 9.35 -7.31
CA SER A 275 22.85 10.55 -6.81
C SER A 275 23.93 10.23 -5.78
N THR A 276 24.94 11.10 -5.74
CA THR A 276 26.04 11.05 -4.78
C THR A 276 26.05 12.34 -3.97
N LYS A 277 26.87 12.41 -2.92
CA LYS A 277 27.08 13.65 -2.15
C LYS A 277 27.58 14.83 -3.01
N LYS A 278 28.11 14.57 -4.21
CA LYS A 278 28.66 15.58 -5.13
C LYS A 278 27.74 15.90 -6.32
N GLY A 279 26.50 15.39 -6.34
CA GLY A 279 25.57 15.55 -7.46
C GLY A 279 25.19 14.21 -8.11
N PRO A 280 24.66 14.18 -9.34
CA PRO A 280 24.26 12.94 -10.00
C PRO A 280 25.45 11.98 -10.14
N ASN A 281 25.17 10.68 -10.17
CA ASN A 281 26.20 9.66 -10.34
C ASN A 281 26.94 9.87 -11.68
N PRO A 282 28.27 10.01 -11.69
CA PRO A 282 29.06 10.16 -12.91
C PRO A 282 28.78 9.08 -13.97
N HIS A 283 28.54 7.83 -13.54
CA HIS A 283 28.24 6.73 -14.46
C HIS A 283 26.94 6.94 -15.24
N ILE A 284 25.96 7.69 -14.71
CA ILE A 284 24.76 8.06 -15.49
C ILE A 284 25.14 8.97 -16.65
N LYS A 285 26.04 9.93 -16.42
CA LYS A 285 26.51 10.84 -17.47
C LYS A 285 27.33 10.09 -18.52
N GLU A 286 28.18 9.17 -18.10
CA GLU A 286 28.96 8.30 -18.99
C GLU A 286 28.04 7.40 -19.83
N ASP A 287 27.06 6.73 -19.21
CA ASP A 287 26.09 5.88 -19.91
C ASP A 287 25.21 6.70 -20.88
N LEU A 288 24.86 7.95 -20.54
CA LEU A 288 24.15 8.86 -21.43
C LEU A 288 24.97 9.21 -22.68
N LEU A 289 26.26 9.52 -22.52
CA LEU A 289 27.17 9.80 -23.62
C LEU A 289 27.47 8.55 -24.45
N ALA A 290 27.56 7.39 -23.80
CA ALA A 290 27.84 6.11 -24.44
C ALA A 290 26.57 5.44 -24.99
N SER A 291 25.39 6.02 -24.82
CA SER A 291 24.10 5.45 -25.24
C SER A 291 24.02 5.10 -26.73
N ALA A 292 24.74 5.83 -27.60
CA ALA A 292 24.88 5.49 -29.01
C ALA A 292 25.63 4.16 -29.26
N LEU A 293 26.42 3.68 -28.29
CA LEU A 293 27.15 2.40 -28.30
C LEU A 293 26.49 1.36 -27.39
N ILE A 294 25.90 1.79 -26.28
CA ILE A 294 25.28 0.96 -25.26
C ILE A 294 23.79 0.84 -25.57
N LYS A 295 23.44 -0.23 -26.28
CA LYS A 295 22.06 -0.61 -26.67
C LYS A 295 21.24 -1.17 -25.50
N ARG A 296 21.18 -0.44 -24.38
CA ARG A 296 20.49 -0.87 -23.16
C ARG A 296 19.80 0.33 -22.49
N PRO A 297 18.59 0.17 -21.93
CA PRO A 297 17.90 1.22 -21.22
C PRO A 297 18.55 1.50 -19.86
N ILE A 298 18.40 2.74 -19.41
CA ILE A 298 18.78 3.22 -18.08
C ILE A 298 17.52 3.21 -17.20
N ILE A 299 17.52 2.37 -16.18
CA ILE A 299 16.39 2.16 -15.28
C ILE A 299 16.61 2.92 -13.99
N LEU A 300 15.62 3.72 -13.59
CA LEU A 300 15.54 4.34 -12.28
C LEU A 300 14.56 3.58 -11.39
N LEU A 301 15.08 2.92 -10.35
CA LEU A 301 14.31 2.22 -9.33
C LEU A 301 14.04 3.11 -8.13
N GLY A 302 12.80 3.14 -7.68
CA GLY A 302 12.40 3.79 -6.43
C GLY A 302 10.90 3.67 -6.21
N ASP A 303 10.45 3.87 -4.98
CA ASP A 303 9.02 3.79 -4.65
C ASP A 303 8.23 4.95 -5.25
N VAL A 304 6.89 4.85 -5.21
CA VAL A 304 6.01 5.91 -5.67
C VAL A 304 6.22 7.15 -4.79
N GLY A 305 6.34 8.33 -5.42
CA GLY A 305 6.46 9.60 -4.71
C GLY A 305 7.84 9.95 -4.14
N VAL A 306 8.88 9.14 -4.37
CA VAL A 306 10.26 9.44 -3.91
C VAL A 306 10.96 10.56 -4.70
N GLY A 307 10.38 11.01 -5.81
CA GLY A 307 10.90 12.13 -6.62
C GLY A 307 11.61 11.76 -7.93
N LYS A 308 11.35 10.56 -8.50
CA LYS A 308 11.96 10.11 -9.78
C LYS A 308 11.78 11.10 -10.94
N SER A 309 10.58 11.64 -11.14
CA SER A 309 10.29 12.63 -12.19
C SER A 309 11.07 13.93 -12.00
N ILE A 310 11.14 14.45 -10.76
CA ILE A 310 11.93 15.66 -10.45
C ILE A 310 13.42 15.37 -10.67
N PHE A 311 13.91 14.20 -10.27
CA PHE A 311 15.29 13.78 -10.53
C PHE A 311 15.60 13.77 -12.03
N LEU A 312 14.77 13.13 -12.86
CA LEU A 312 14.96 13.07 -14.32
C LEU A 312 15.00 14.46 -14.94
N LYS A 313 14.07 15.34 -14.55
CA LYS A 313 14.01 16.71 -15.04
C LYS A 313 15.20 17.54 -14.61
N HIS A 314 15.61 17.43 -13.34
CA HIS A 314 16.79 18.12 -12.84
C HIS A 314 18.05 17.64 -13.56
N LEU A 315 18.20 16.33 -13.72
CA LEU A 315 19.31 15.72 -14.43
C LEU A 315 19.41 16.31 -15.85
N LEU A 316 18.33 16.19 -16.63
CA LEU A 316 18.32 16.55 -18.05
C LEU A 316 18.33 18.06 -18.31
N ARG A 317 17.70 18.88 -17.46
CA ARG A 317 17.59 20.33 -17.70
C ARG A 317 18.65 21.17 -16.98
N ILE A 318 19.29 20.63 -15.93
CA ILE A 318 20.23 21.36 -15.08
C ILE A 318 21.60 20.69 -15.03
N ASP A 319 21.69 19.40 -14.69
CA ASP A 319 22.98 18.76 -14.40
C ASP A 319 23.79 18.37 -15.65
N VAL A 320 23.11 18.07 -16.76
CA VAL A 320 23.73 17.62 -18.01
C VAL A 320 23.39 18.51 -19.20
N THR A 321 22.87 19.71 -18.99
CA THR A 321 22.46 20.64 -20.06
C THR A 321 23.57 20.88 -21.09
N GLU A 322 24.82 21.00 -20.63
CA GLU A 322 26.00 21.18 -21.48
C GLU A 322 26.31 19.94 -22.35
N LEU A 323 25.96 18.74 -21.87
CA LEU A 323 26.15 17.48 -22.60
C LEU A 323 25.00 17.23 -23.60
N LEU A 324 23.90 17.96 -23.47
CA LEU A 324 22.70 17.82 -24.28
C LEU A 324 22.62 18.87 -25.39
N ASP A 325 23.73 19.53 -25.74
CA ASP A 325 23.75 20.40 -26.92
C ASP A 325 23.29 19.61 -28.16
N ARG A 326 22.36 20.19 -28.93
CA ARG A 326 21.67 19.56 -30.06
C ARG A 326 20.95 18.24 -29.75
N THR A 327 20.55 18.03 -28.50
CA THR A 327 19.79 16.84 -28.09
C THR A 327 18.33 17.16 -27.88
N ALA A 328 17.43 16.41 -28.54
CA ALA A 328 15.99 16.51 -28.30
C ALA A 328 15.57 15.49 -27.24
N VAL A 329 15.01 15.98 -26.13
CA VAL A 329 14.46 15.16 -25.06
C VAL A 329 12.98 14.91 -25.32
N ILE A 330 12.65 13.67 -25.67
CA ILE A 330 11.29 13.20 -25.91
C ILE A 330 10.77 12.61 -24.60
N TYR A 331 9.82 13.30 -23.98
CA TYR A 331 9.29 12.92 -22.68
C TYR A 331 7.90 12.29 -22.82
N VAL A 332 7.74 11.04 -22.37
CA VAL A 332 6.46 10.32 -22.35
C VAL A 332 6.04 10.12 -20.90
N ASP A 333 5.02 10.86 -20.48
CA ASP A 333 4.42 10.73 -19.15
C ASP A 333 3.18 9.84 -19.20
N PHE A 334 3.28 8.64 -18.63
CA PHE A 334 2.18 7.68 -18.64
C PHE A 334 1.03 8.04 -17.68
N LEU A 335 1.12 9.06 -16.82
CA LEU A 335 -0.04 9.52 -16.02
C LEU A 335 -1.13 10.15 -16.90
N LYS A 336 -0.74 10.83 -17.98
CA LYS A 336 -1.66 11.50 -18.91
C LYS A 336 -2.43 10.52 -19.81
N HIS A 337 -2.06 9.24 -19.81
CA HIS A 337 -2.55 8.24 -20.76
C HIS A 337 -3.32 7.08 -20.09
N SER A 338 -4.03 7.36 -18.99
CA SER A 338 -4.79 6.35 -18.25
C SER A 338 -5.97 5.80 -19.08
N GLY A 339 -5.91 4.54 -19.54
CA GLY A 339 -7.12 3.80 -19.92
C GLY A 339 -7.02 2.77 -21.05
N LEU A 340 -5.99 2.78 -21.90
CA LEU A 340 -5.87 1.84 -23.03
C LEU A 340 -4.47 1.23 -23.11
N PHE A 341 -4.34 -0.03 -22.68
CA PHE A 341 -3.06 -0.77 -22.61
C PHE A 341 -2.43 -1.05 -23.99
N ASP A 342 -3.20 -0.93 -25.07
CA ASP A 342 -2.82 -1.46 -26.39
C ASP A 342 -2.04 -0.48 -27.27
N ASP A 343 -1.82 0.78 -26.85
CA ASP A 343 -1.37 1.85 -27.76
C ASP A 343 -0.09 2.59 -27.34
N VAL A 344 0.78 1.93 -26.56
CA VAL A 344 2.07 2.49 -26.10
C VAL A 344 2.90 3.07 -27.27
N SER A 345 2.90 2.37 -28.40
CA SER A 345 3.63 2.78 -29.61
C SER A 345 3.13 4.12 -30.16
N SER A 346 1.81 4.36 -30.19
CA SER A 346 1.28 5.62 -30.71
C SER A 346 1.61 6.78 -29.78
N TRP A 347 1.62 6.56 -28.46
CA TRP A 347 1.98 7.61 -27.50
C TRP A 347 3.44 8.03 -27.66
N ILE A 348 4.35 7.09 -27.88
CA ILE A 348 5.75 7.38 -28.19
C ILE A 348 5.85 8.16 -29.49
N VAL A 349 5.17 7.73 -30.56
CA VAL A 349 5.17 8.42 -31.86
C VAL A 349 4.62 9.84 -31.74
N SER A 350 3.52 10.02 -31.01
CA SER A 350 2.92 11.32 -30.77
C SER A 350 3.87 12.26 -30.02
N ALA A 351 4.54 11.74 -28.97
CA ALA A 351 5.55 12.50 -28.25
C ALA A 351 6.76 12.87 -29.12
N VAL A 352 7.22 11.96 -29.98
CA VAL A 352 8.28 12.24 -30.97
C VAL A 352 7.85 13.36 -31.90
N SER A 353 6.66 13.23 -32.50
CA SER A 353 6.11 14.21 -33.45
C SER A 353 6.02 15.60 -32.83
N GLY A 354 5.39 15.71 -31.65
CA GLY A 354 5.25 16.99 -30.94
C GLY A 354 6.59 17.59 -30.53
N THR A 355 7.57 16.77 -30.13
CA THR A 355 8.90 17.24 -29.75
C THR A 355 9.67 17.79 -30.96
N LEU A 356 9.62 17.09 -32.09
CA LEU A 356 10.31 17.50 -33.31
C LEU A 356 9.70 18.76 -33.93
N ASP A 357 8.36 18.87 -33.93
CA ASP A 357 7.67 20.07 -34.39
C ASP A 357 8.05 21.28 -33.51
N TYR A 358 7.97 21.14 -32.18
CA TYR A 358 8.29 22.23 -31.26
C TYR A 358 9.77 22.65 -31.29
N LEU A 359 10.71 21.72 -31.11
CA LEU A 359 12.13 22.05 -30.95
C LEU A 359 12.89 22.20 -32.27
N ALA A 360 12.57 21.36 -33.27
CA ALA A 360 13.32 21.30 -34.52
C ALA A 360 12.59 21.94 -35.71
N GLN A 361 11.32 22.34 -35.52
CA GLN A 361 10.43 22.84 -36.57
C GLN A 361 10.39 21.86 -37.75
N VAL A 362 10.25 20.57 -37.42
CA VAL A 362 10.20 19.46 -38.37
C VAL A 362 8.84 18.80 -38.30
N ASP A 363 8.08 18.90 -39.40
CA ASP A 363 6.92 18.07 -39.64
C ASP A 363 7.37 16.76 -40.33
N MET A 364 7.19 15.63 -39.64
CA MET A 364 7.58 14.31 -40.17
C MET A 364 6.81 13.92 -41.42
N LEU A 365 5.63 14.49 -41.65
CA LEU A 365 4.77 14.22 -42.80
C LEU A 365 5.01 15.19 -43.96
N GLU A 366 5.89 16.19 -43.79
CA GLU A 366 6.23 17.12 -44.86
C GLU A 366 6.85 16.37 -46.05
N ARG A 367 6.34 16.64 -47.24
CA ARG A 367 6.70 15.95 -48.48
C ARG A 367 8.22 15.85 -48.69
N ASP A 368 8.94 16.95 -48.52
CA ASP A 368 10.38 17.00 -48.79
C ASP A 368 11.19 16.29 -47.70
N PHE A 369 10.70 16.33 -46.44
CA PHE A 369 11.27 15.57 -45.34
C PHE A 369 11.10 14.06 -45.56
N VAL A 370 9.88 13.58 -45.81
CA VAL A 370 9.59 12.17 -46.12
C VAL A 370 10.48 11.66 -47.24
N ARG A 371 10.59 12.41 -48.34
CA ARG A 371 11.43 12.03 -49.48
C ARG A 371 12.91 11.97 -49.12
N SER A 372 13.36 12.82 -48.20
CA SER A 372 14.74 12.80 -47.71
C SER A 372 15.01 11.58 -46.83
N VAL A 373 14.08 11.24 -45.92
CA VAL A 373 14.15 10.05 -45.06
C VAL A 373 14.22 8.77 -45.90
N TYR A 374 13.38 8.65 -46.93
CA TYR A 374 13.27 7.46 -47.78
C TYR A 374 14.02 7.57 -49.12
N ASN A 375 15.05 8.42 -49.18
CA ASN A 375 15.79 8.63 -50.43
C ASN A 375 16.44 7.32 -50.95
N HIS A 376 16.86 6.43 -50.06
CA HIS A 376 17.40 5.13 -50.45
C HIS A 376 16.36 4.24 -51.13
N GLU A 377 15.15 4.18 -50.57
CA GLU A 377 14.01 3.45 -51.10
C GLU A 377 13.53 4.03 -52.44
N ILE A 378 13.47 5.36 -52.56
CA ILE A 378 13.12 6.04 -53.82
C ILE A 378 14.14 5.68 -54.92
N ASN A 379 15.43 5.71 -54.61
CA ASN A 379 16.46 5.33 -55.59
C ASN A 379 16.41 3.84 -55.95
N SER A 380 16.05 2.98 -55.00
CA SER A 380 15.83 1.55 -55.25
C SER A 380 14.58 1.32 -56.11
N PHE A 381 13.51 2.06 -55.86
CA PHE A 381 12.27 2.04 -56.62
C PHE A 381 12.49 2.44 -58.09
N LYS A 382 13.28 3.50 -58.34
CA LYS A 382 13.70 3.92 -59.69
C LYS A 382 14.48 2.85 -60.46
N ARG A 383 15.26 2.03 -59.76
CA ARG A 383 16.02 0.92 -60.38
C ARG A 383 15.21 -0.37 -60.50
N GLY A 384 14.05 -0.44 -59.85
CA GLY A 384 13.22 -1.62 -59.76
C GLY A 384 12.30 -1.81 -60.97
N ILE A 385 11.34 -2.72 -60.82
CA ILE A 385 10.40 -3.12 -61.88
C ILE A 385 9.56 -1.98 -62.47
N TYR A 386 9.36 -0.91 -61.71
CA TYR A 386 8.60 0.27 -62.14
C TYR A 386 9.49 1.39 -62.70
N GLY A 387 10.81 1.18 -62.75
CA GLY A 387 11.78 2.20 -63.18
C GLY A 387 11.56 2.69 -64.63
N SER A 388 11.15 1.81 -65.54
CA SER A 388 10.89 2.18 -66.94
C SER A 388 9.77 3.22 -67.09
N LEU A 389 8.82 3.22 -66.14
CA LEU A 389 7.71 4.18 -66.11
C LEU A 389 8.19 5.62 -65.93
N GLU A 390 9.38 5.87 -65.37
CA GLU A 390 9.91 7.23 -65.20
C GLU A 390 10.05 7.95 -66.55
N SER A 391 10.35 7.21 -67.63
CA SER A 391 10.38 7.72 -69.00
C SER A 391 9.12 7.42 -69.82
N GLU A 392 8.48 6.26 -69.59
CA GLU A 392 7.36 5.77 -70.40
C GLU A 392 6.01 6.37 -69.99
N ASP A 393 5.76 6.52 -68.69
CA ASP A 393 4.56 7.13 -68.11
C ASP A 393 4.89 7.84 -66.79
N PRO A 394 5.35 9.10 -66.85
CA PRO A 394 5.75 9.86 -65.67
C PRO A 394 4.62 10.16 -64.67
N GLN A 395 3.34 10.03 -65.08
CA GLN A 395 2.22 10.18 -64.15
C GLN A 395 2.01 8.91 -63.33
N GLU A 396 1.96 7.75 -63.99
CA GLU A 396 1.82 6.46 -63.29
C GLU A 396 3.04 6.17 -62.40
N PHE A 397 4.25 6.50 -62.84
CA PHE A 397 5.45 6.41 -62.00
C PHE A 397 5.30 7.19 -60.69
N ARG A 398 4.86 8.46 -60.77
CA ARG A 398 4.66 9.31 -59.60
C ARG A 398 3.58 8.77 -58.68
N ARG A 399 2.49 8.24 -59.23
CA ARG A 399 1.42 7.61 -58.43
C ARG A 399 1.95 6.43 -57.63
N ARG A 400 2.71 5.54 -58.28
CA ARG A 400 3.29 4.35 -57.63
C ARG A 400 4.37 4.70 -56.59
N GLU A 401 5.15 5.75 -56.85
CA GLU A 401 6.12 6.27 -55.86
C GLU A 401 5.38 6.80 -54.62
N ILE A 402 4.30 7.56 -54.81
CA ILE A 402 3.47 8.06 -53.69
C ILE A 402 2.85 6.88 -52.92
N ASP A 403 2.28 5.89 -53.59
CA ASP A 403 1.71 4.69 -52.94
C ASP A 403 2.77 3.90 -52.14
N MET A 404 4.03 3.90 -52.59
CA MET A 404 5.13 3.30 -51.84
C MET A 404 5.47 4.10 -50.59
N LEU A 405 5.54 5.44 -50.69
CA LEU A 405 5.81 6.31 -49.55
C LEU A 405 4.67 6.25 -48.53
N ASP A 406 3.42 6.23 -48.98
CA ASP A 406 2.22 6.12 -48.13
C ASP A 406 2.25 4.84 -47.27
N LYS A 407 2.69 3.71 -47.84
CA LYS A 407 2.91 2.46 -47.09
C LYS A 407 3.98 2.58 -46.01
N HIS A 408 5.05 3.34 -46.27
CA HIS A 408 6.10 3.57 -45.29
C HIS A 408 5.64 4.50 -44.16
N ILE A 409 4.91 5.56 -44.50
CA ILE A 409 4.35 6.51 -43.53
C ILE A 409 3.29 5.84 -42.65
N SER A 410 2.46 4.96 -43.23
CA SER A 410 1.41 4.23 -42.52
C SER A 410 1.92 3.35 -41.37
N ASN A 411 3.21 2.97 -41.38
CA ASN A 411 3.87 2.37 -40.22
C ASN A 411 4.51 3.48 -39.38
N GLU A 412 3.67 4.18 -38.60
CA GLU A 412 4.07 5.40 -37.90
C GLU A 412 5.25 5.19 -36.94
N TYR A 413 5.30 4.05 -36.25
CA TYR A 413 6.40 3.71 -35.33
C TYR A 413 7.74 3.57 -36.06
N GLU A 414 7.76 2.86 -37.19
CA GLU A 414 8.96 2.72 -38.02
C GLU A 414 9.32 4.04 -38.73
N HIS A 415 8.33 4.82 -39.14
CA HIS A 415 8.53 6.13 -39.73
C HIS A 415 9.16 7.12 -38.74
N ALA A 416 8.69 7.16 -37.50
CA ALA A 416 9.28 7.97 -36.43
C ALA A 416 10.74 7.55 -36.18
N ARG A 417 11.00 6.24 -36.04
CA ARG A 417 12.37 5.71 -35.87
C ARG A 417 13.31 6.15 -36.99
N ARG A 418 12.89 6.02 -38.25
CA ARG A 418 13.68 6.43 -39.42
C ARG A 418 13.87 7.93 -39.51
N SER A 419 12.87 8.71 -39.11
CA SER A 419 12.95 10.18 -39.03
C SER A 419 14.03 10.63 -38.05
N LEU A 420 14.10 10.01 -36.86
CA LEU A 420 15.19 10.26 -35.91
C LEU A 420 16.55 9.87 -36.48
N GLN A 421 16.66 8.73 -37.16
CA GLN A 421 17.93 8.29 -37.79
C GLN A 421 18.40 9.28 -38.86
N PHE A 422 17.47 9.76 -39.69
CA PHE A 422 17.76 10.77 -40.69
C PHE A 422 18.23 12.08 -40.05
N LEU A 423 17.57 12.55 -38.99
CA LEU A 423 17.96 13.78 -38.29
C LEU A 423 19.30 13.64 -37.56
N GLN A 424 19.61 12.47 -37.00
CA GLN A 424 20.92 12.18 -36.42
C GLN A 424 22.03 12.29 -37.47
N GLY A 425 21.83 11.69 -38.65
CA GLY A 425 22.82 11.74 -39.73
C GLY A 425 22.93 13.10 -40.43
N SER A 426 21.81 13.80 -40.64
CA SER A 426 21.74 15.03 -41.43
C SER A 426 21.96 16.31 -40.62
N ARG A 427 21.51 16.34 -39.36
CA ARG A 427 21.58 17.53 -38.49
C ARG A 427 22.47 17.32 -37.26
N SER A 428 23.09 16.14 -37.11
CA SER A 428 23.89 15.77 -35.93
C SER A 428 23.11 15.95 -34.62
N MET A 429 21.81 15.66 -34.66
CA MET A 429 20.95 15.70 -33.48
C MET A 429 21.03 14.38 -32.71
N ASN A 430 21.01 14.49 -31.39
CA ASN A 430 20.87 13.32 -30.51
C ASN A 430 19.45 13.27 -29.92
N PHE A 431 19.06 12.11 -29.41
CA PHE A 431 17.72 11.90 -28.87
C PHE A 431 17.80 11.18 -27.53
N VAL A 432 16.98 11.64 -26.58
CA VAL A 432 16.77 10.98 -25.30
C VAL A 432 15.27 10.74 -25.16
N VAL A 433 14.86 9.49 -24.96
CA VAL A 433 13.47 9.12 -24.69
C VAL A 433 13.34 8.83 -23.21
N VAL A 434 12.39 9.50 -22.55
CA VAL A 434 12.09 9.28 -21.13
C VAL A 434 10.71 8.67 -21.00
N LEU A 435 10.64 7.48 -20.39
CA LEU A 435 9.42 6.75 -20.07
C LEU A 435 9.15 6.90 -18.55
N ASP A 436 8.38 7.92 -18.15
CA ASP A 436 8.19 8.30 -16.74
C ASP A 436 6.82 7.87 -16.17
N ASN A 437 6.73 7.82 -14.85
CA ASN A 437 5.54 7.43 -14.07
C ASN A 437 4.95 6.05 -14.40
N VAL A 438 5.73 5.16 -15.00
CA VAL A 438 5.33 3.77 -15.26
C VAL A 438 5.02 3.03 -13.94
N ASP A 439 5.72 3.39 -12.86
CA ASP A 439 5.56 2.80 -11.52
C ASP A 439 4.19 3.05 -10.86
N GLN A 440 3.37 3.93 -11.43
CA GLN A 440 2.00 4.24 -10.96
C GLN A 440 0.92 3.39 -11.64
N HIS A 441 1.31 2.52 -12.57
CA HIS A 441 0.42 1.61 -13.29
C HIS A 441 0.53 0.16 -12.79
N SER A 442 -0.32 -0.72 -13.32
CA SER A 442 -0.33 -2.14 -12.93
C SER A 442 1.02 -2.83 -13.24
N PRO A 443 1.40 -3.88 -12.48
CA PRO A 443 2.63 -4.63 -12.75
C PRO A 443 2.71 -5.15 -14.19
N ALA A 444 1.59 -5.59 -14.77
CA ALA A 444 1.54 -6.07 -16.15
C ALA A 444 1.88 -4.97 -17.17
N PHE A 445 1.37 -3.75 -16.97
CA PHE A 445 1.70 -2.62 -17.84
C PHE A 445 3.17 -2.20 -17.67
N GLN A 446 3.69 -2.20 -16.45
CA GLN A 446 5.11 -1.95 -16.19
C GLN A 446 6.02 -2.94 -16.93
N GLU A 447 5.65 -4.23 -16.99
CA GLU A 447 6.37 -5.24 -17.78
C GLU A 447 6.31 -4.96 -19.28
N GLN A 448 5.15 -4.58 -19.81
CA GLN A 448 4.98 -4.20 -21.21
C GLN A 448 5.86 -2.99 -21.58
N ILE A 449 5.86 -1.93 -20.78
CA ILE A 449 6.69 -0.75 -20.99
C ILE A 449 8.17 -1.08 -20.91
N PHE A 450 8.56 -2.01 -20.04
CA PHE A 450 9.94 -2.49 -20.02
C PHE A 450 10.36 -3.13 -21.34
N VAL A 451 9.55 -4.03 -21.91
CA VAL A 451 9.84 -4.66 -23.20
C VAL A 451 9.94 -3.61 -24.31
N VAL A 452 9.03 -2.64 -24.32
CA VAL A 452 9.07 -1.52 -25.28
C VAL A 452 10.33 -0.68 -25.10
N GLY A 453 10.68 -0.30 -23.87
CA GLY A 453 11.88 0.47 -23.55
C GLY A 453 13.17 -0.22 -23.98
N GLN A 454 13.24 -1.55 -23.82
CA GLN A 454 14.35 -2.36 -24.31
C GLN A 454 14.43 -2.34 -25.84
N SER A 455 13.30 -2.55 -26.52
CA SER A 455 13.22 -2.51 -27.98
C SER A 455 13.64 -1.14 -28.54
N LEU A 456 13.20 -0.05 -27.92
CA LEU A 456 13.62 1.31 -28.25
C LEU A 456 15.13 1.46 -28.11
N ALA A 457 15.72 1.09 -26.96
CA ALA A 457 17.15 1.22 -26.71
C ALA A 457 18.02 0.41 -27.69
N GLU A 458 17.49 -0.69 -28.24
CA GLU A 458 18.21 -1.54 -29.20
C GLU A 458 18.11 -1.06 -30.65
N THR A 459 16.96 -0.50 -31.03
CA THR A 459 16.59 -0.25 -32.45
C THR A 459 16.50 1.22 -32.83
N TRP A 460 16.28 2.12 -31.87
CA TRP A 460 16.17 3.56 -32.09
C TRP A 460 17.52 4.26 -31.85
N PRO A 461 17.80 5.38 -32.53
CA PRO A 461 19.02 6.17 -32.32
C PRO A 461 18.88 7.08 -31.08
N ALA A 462 18.46 6.53 -29.94
CA ALA A 462 18.13 7.30 -28.74
C ALA A 462 18.57 6.61 -27.45
N ALA A 463 18.99 7.40 -26.46
CA ALA A 463 19.13 6.93 -25.09
C ALA A 463 17.74 6.77 -24.47
N VAL A 464 17.48 5.67 -23.75
CA VAL A 464 16.17 5.41 -23.14
C VAL A 464 16.28 5.39 -21.63
N PHE A 465 15.57 6.30 -20.96
CA PHE A 465 15.36 6.27 -19.51
C PHE A 465 13.98 5.69 -19.20
N MET A 466 13.90 4.91 -18.12
CA MET A 466 12.62 4.42 -17.62
C MET A 466 12.58 4.38 -16.10
N SER A 467 11.43 4.75 -15.53
CA SER A 467 11.19 4.66 -14.07
C SER A 467 10.39 3.40 -13.74
N LEU A 468 10.85 2.55 -12.82
CA LEU A 468 10.13 1.34 -12.40
C LEU A 468 10.05 1.21 -10.87
N ARG A 469 9.07 0.44 -10.40
CA ARG A 469 8.98 0.05 -9.00
C ARG A 469 9.98 -1.09 -8.69
N PRO A 470 10.68 -1.03 -7.54
CA PRO A 470 11.49 -2.13 -7.00
C PRO A 470 10.91 -3.54 -7.17
N ASP A 471 9.71 -3.79 -6.64
CA ASP A 471 9.11 -5.13 -6.60
C ASP A 471 8.82 -5.68 -7.99
N THR A 472 8.27 -4.83 -8.87
CA THR A 472 7.98 -5.20 -10.27
C THR A 472 9.26 -5.59 -11.01
N PHE A 473 10.34 -4.81 -10.82
CA PHE A 473 11.63 -5.12 -11.42
C PHE A 473 12.18 -6.47 -10.93
N HIS A 474 12.10 -6.75 -9.63
CA HIS A 474 12.55 -8.02 -9.07
C HIS A 474 11.75 -9.22 -9.57
N LYS A 475 10.41 -9.11 -9.58
CA LYS A 475 9.51 -10.15 -10.07
C LYS A 475 9.80 -10.47 -11.54
N SER A 476 9.87 -9.44 -12.37
CA SER A 476 10.13 -9.61 -13.80
C SER A 476 11.55 -10.14 -14.07
N ARG A 477 12.56 -9.83 -13.23
CA ARG A 477 13.91 -10.40 -13.39
C ARG A 477 13.98 -11.88 -13.03
N ARG A 478 13.18 -12.34 -12.07
CA ARG A 478 13.16 -13.77 -11.66
C ARG A 478 12.36 -14.62 -12.63
N SER A 479 11.20 -14.15 -13.09
CA SER A 479 10.23 -14.98 -13.81
C SER A 479 9.55 -14.30 -15.00
N GLY A 480 9.93 -13.08 -15.35
CA GLY A 480 9.30 -12.28 -16.41
C GLY A 480 10.26 -11.88 -17.52
N ALA A 481 9.87 -10.86 -18.29
CA ALA A 481 10.60 -10.39 -19.46
C ALA A 481 12.02 -9.88 -19.14
N LEU A 482 12.27 -9.40 -17.92
CA LEU A 482 13.56 -8.86 -17.47
C LEU A 482 14.65 -9.91 -17.27
N ALA A 483 14.32 -11.21 -17.20
CA ALA A 483 15.28 -12.28 -16.90
C ALA A 483 16.42 -12.42 -17.93
N ALA A 484 16.15 -12.08 -19.20
CA ALA A 484 17.12 -12.22 -20.29
C ALA A 484 18.03 -10.98 -20.48
N TYR A 485 17.75 -9.87 -19.78
CA TYR A 485 18.38 -8.58 -20.04
C TYR A 485 19.28 -8.14 -18.87
N GLN A 486 20.31 -7.36 -19.19
CA GLN A 486 21.21 -6.75 -18.19
C GLN A 486 21.14 -5.22 -18.29
N PRO A 487 20.03 -4.59 -17.86
CA PRO A 487 19.89 -3.14 -17.93
C PRO A 487 20.89 -2.41 -17.04
N ARG A 488 21.09 -1.12 -17.30
CA ARG A 488 21.79 -0.22 -16.38
C ARG A 488 20.81 0.26 -15.32
N VAL A 489 21.07 -0.03 -14.05
CA VAL A 489 20.10 0.21 -12.97
C VAL A 489 20.66 1.20 -11.96
N PHE A 490 19.91 2.27 -11.72
CA PHE A 490 20.18 3.25 -10.69
C PHE A 490 19.00 3.34 -9.71
N THR A 491 19.28 3.61 -8.44
CA THR A 491 18.28 3.74 -7.37
C THR A 491 18.13 5.20 -6.96
N VAL A 492 16.88 5.66 -6.88
CA VAL A 492 16.52 6.99 -6.36
C VAL A 492 15.97 6.80 -4.95
N SER A 493 16.75 7.21 -3.96
CA SER A 493 16.32 7.17 -2.56
C SER A 493 15.50 8.42 -2.20
N PRO A 494 14.50 8.30 -1.31
CA PRO A 494 13.66 9.40 -0.91
C PRO A 494 14.49 10.51 -0.25
N PRO A 495 14.23 11.79 -0.58
CA PRO A 495 14.78 12.91 0.17
C PRO A 495 14.07 13.03 1.53
N ARG A 496 14.65 13.81 2.45
CA ARG A 496 13.95 14.13 3.69
C ARG A 496 12.74 15.03 3.41
N ALA A 497 11.59 14.71 4.01
CA ALA A 497 10.34 15.43 3.76
C ALA A 497 10.42 16.91 4.16
N ASP A 498 11.02 17.19 5.32
CA ASP A 498 11.22 18.54 5.84
C ASP A 498 12.06 19.41 4.91
N HIS A 499 13.14 18.87 4.33
CA HIS A 499 13.98 19.60 3.38
C HIS A 499 13.21 19.98 2.10
N VAL A 500 12.38 19.06 1.59
CA VAL A 500 11.53 19.33 0.43
C VAL A 500 10.55 20.46 0.75
N ILE A 501 9.85 20.37 1.88
CA ILE A 501 8.90 21.39 2.33
C ILE A 501 9.59 22.75 2.49
N LEU A 502 10.73 22.81 3.18
CA LEU A 502 11.47 24.05 3.40
C LEU A 502 11.91 24.71 2.09
N LYS A 503 12.44 23.94 1.13
CA LYS A 503 12.83 24.48 -0.17
C LYS A 503 11.63 25.00 -0.96
N ARG A 504 10.48 24.29 -0.92
CA ARG A 504 9.24 24.75 -1.56
C ARG A 504 8.71 26.05 -0.96
N LEU A 505 8.67 26.13 0.37
CA LEU A 505 8.24 27.34 1.07
C LEU A 505 9.18 28.52 0.81
N LYS A 506 10.51 28.29 0.78
CA LYS A 506 11.50 29.33 0.46
C LYS A 506 11.34 29.84 -0.98
N PHE A 507 11.12 28.95 -1.94
CA PHE A 507 10.85 29.32 -3.32
C PHE A 507 9.57 30.15 -3.44
N ALA A 508 8.47 29.69 -2.84
CA ALA A 508 7.20 30.41 -2.84
C ALA A 508 7.33 31.82 -2.22
N ARG A 509 8.05 31.93 -1.11
CA ARG A 509 8.37 33.21 -0.47
C ARG A 509 9.15 34.14 -1.39
N ASN A 510 10.21 33.65 -2.04
CA ASN A 510 11.05 34.46 -2.94
C ASN A 510 10.23 35.00 -4.12
N GLN A 511 9.43 34.15 -4.75
CA GLN A 511 8.56 34.52 -5.87
C GLN A 511 7.52 35.58 -5.45
N LEU A 512 6.95 35.49 -4.25
CA LEU A 512 6.04 36.52 -3.71
C LEU A 512 6.74 37.86 -3.46
N VAL A 513 7.97 37.83 -2.93
CA VAL A 513 8.75 39.06 -2.67
C VAL A 513 9.14 39.75 -3.98
N GLU A 514 9.57 38.99 -4.98
CA GLU A 514 10.07 39.54 -6.24
C GLU A 514 8.96 40.10 -7.13
N PHE A 515 7.86 39.35 -7.30
CA PHE A 515 6.83 39.69 -8.27
C PHE A 515 5.58 40.32 -7.64
N GLY A 516 5.48 40.35 -6.30
CA GLY A 516 4.30 40.84 -5.55
C GLY A 516 3.05 39.96 -5.70
N ARG A 517 3.09 38.96 -6.59
CA ARG A 517 2.08 37.94 -6.88
C ARG A 517 2.77 36.71 -7.45
N LEU A 518 2.25 35.51 -7.24
CA LEU A 518 2.82 34.34 -7.94
C LEU A 518 2.27 34.24 -9.37
N PRO A 519 3.04 33.67 -10.32
CA PRO A 519 2.55 33.35 -11.65
C PRO A 519 1.29 32.46 -11.58
N GLY A 520 0.23 32.82 -12.32
CA GLY A 520 -1.04 32.06 -12.31
C GLY A 520 -2.04 32.47 -11.22
N PHE A 521 -1.78 33.53 -10.47
CA PHE A 521 -2.70 34.05 -9.45
C PHE A 521 -4.06 34.52 -10.04
N PRO A 522 -5.20 34.08 -9.47
CA PRO A 522 -6.52 34.62 -9.80
C PRO A 522 -6.64 36.11 -9.44
N GLU A 523 -7.31 36.90 -10.27
CA GLU A 523 -7.70 38.28 -9.92
C GLU A 523 -8.87 38.24 -8.91
N GLY A 524 -8.79 39.03 -7.84
CA GLY A 524 -9.90 39.21 -6.87
C GLY A 524 -9.81 38.44 -5.55
N LEU A 525 -8.63 37.91 -5.18
CA LEU A 525 -8.41 37.35 -3.84
C LEU A 525 -8.52 38.43 -2.76
N THR A 526 -9.08 38.08 -1.60
CA THR A 526 -9.23 38.98 -0.44
C THR A 526 -7.94 39.13 0.36
N LEU A 527 -7.05 38.13 0.26
CA LEU A 527 -5.80 38.05 0.98
C LEU A 527 -4.69 38.80 0.24
N ASP A 528 -4.00 39.69 0.94
CA ASP A 528 -2.88 40.44 0.37
C ASP A 528 -1.56 39.66 0.42
N SER A 529 -0.59 40.07 -0.40
CA SER A 529 0.72 39.41 -0.47
C SER A 529 1.49 39.49 0.85
N SER A 530 1.25 40.53 1.67
CA SER A 530 1.90 40.70 2.97
C SER A 530 1.47 39.62 3.98
N SER A 531 0.16 39.36 4.10
CA SER A 531 -0.38 38.34 4.99
C SER A 531 0.05 36.93 4.56
N LEU A 532 0.17 36.69 3.25
CA LEU A 532 0.67 35.42 2.73
C LEU A 532 2.14 35.19 3.07
N LEU A 533 2.99 36.23 2.97
CA LEU A 533 4.39 36.15 3.38
C LEU A 533 4.51 35.81 4.87
N VAL A 534 3.71 36.45 5.72
CA VAL A 534 3.65 36.13 7.16
C VAL A 534 3.29 34.67 7.37
N TYR A 535 2.30 34.15 6.66
CA TYR A 535 1.88 32.75 6.77
C TYR A 535 3.00 31.78 6.36
N ILE A 536 3.70 32.05 5.25
CA ILE A 536 4.84 31.24 4.80
C ILE A 536 5.99 31.31 5.80
N ASP A 537 6.29 32.48 6.38
CA ASP A 537 7.35 32.63 7.38
C ASP A 537 7.04 31.85 8.67
N VAL A 538 5.77 31.77 9.08
CA VAL A 538 5.33 30.93 10.20
C VAL A 538 5.51 29.44 9.88
N LEU A 539 5.15 29.01 8.67
CA LEU A 539 5.37 27.63 8.23
C LEU A 539 6.87 27.29 8.18
N LEU A 540 7.71 28.18 7.63
CA LEU A 540 9.16 28.01 7.60
C LEU A 540 9.72 27.83 9.01
N THR A 541 9.33 28.70 9.94
CA THR A 541 9.76 28.62 11.34
C THR A 541 9.34 27.29 11.98
N ALA A 542 8.11 26.82 11.70
CA ALA A 542 7.62 25.56 12.22
C ALA A 542 8.43 24.36 11.70
N PHE A 543 8.69 24.29 10.39
CA PHE A 543 9.48 23.20 9.79
C PHE A 543 11.00 23.32 10.03
N GLU A 544 11.48 24.43 10.58
CA GLU A 544 12.89 24.58 11.02
C GLU A 544 13.10 24.19 12.50
N SER A 545 12.06 24.25 13.34
CA SER A 545 12.23 24.17 14.81
C SER A 545 11.28 23.23 15.56
N ASN A 546 10.14 22.84 14.97
CA ASN A 546 9.15 21.98 15.64
C ASN A 546 9.40 20.51 15.32
N GLU A 547 10.20 19.84 16.17
CA GLU A 547 10.58 18.43 15.99
C GLU A 547 9.39 17.47 15.93
N ASP A 548 8.33 17.71 16.72
CA ASP A 548 7.13 16.88 16.72
C ASP A 548 6.38 16.96 15.39
N LEU A 549 6.25 18.16 14.83
CA LEU A 549 5.59 18.40 13.55
C LEU A 549 6.42 17.82 12.39
N ILE A 550 7.74 17.99 12.43
CA ILE A 550 8.65 17.39 11.45
C ILE A 550 8.55 15.86 11.53
N GLY A 551 8.60 15.29 12.74
CA GLY A 551 8.46 13.85 12.97
C GLY A 551 7.12 13.30 12.48
N LEU A 552 6.02 14.03 12.70
CA LEU A 552 4.70 13.66 12.21
C LEU A 552 4.68 13.56 10.68
N VAL A 553 5.13 14.61 9.98
CA VAL A 553 5.08 14.66 8.51
C VAL A 553 6.03 13.64 7.89
N ASP A 554 7.24 13.51 8.42
CA ASP A 554 8.26 12.62 7.91
C ASP A 554 7.86 11.13 8.05
N ASN A 555 7.32 10.73 9.21
CA ASN A 555 6.90 9.35 9.41
C ASN A 555 5.60 9.02 8.66
N LEU A 556 4.57 9.87 8.73
CA LEU A 556 3.28 9.61 8.05
C LEU A 556 3.40 9.65 6.52
N SER A 557 4.35 10.43 5.97
CA SER A 557 4.60 10.42 4.53
C SER A 557 5.40 9.19 4.08
N SER A 558 6.10 8.51 4.99
CA SER A 558 6.88 7.30 4.73
C SER A 558 7.80 7.39 3.50
N GLY A 559 8.41 8.56 3.29
CA GLY A 559 9.30 8.87 2.14
C GLY A 559 8.60 9.35 0.87
N ASN A 560 7.26 9.42 0.85
CA ASN A 560 6.49 9.98 -0.26
C ASN A 560 6.39 11.51 -0.14
N THR A 561 7.16 12.20 -0.99
CA THR A 561 7.21 13.68 -1.01
C THR A 561 5.88 14.31 -1.40
N ARG A 562 5.05 13.63 -2.21
CA ARG A 562 3.71 14.13 -2.58
C ARG A 562 2.79 14.13 -1.37
N THR A 563 2.80 13.05 -0.58
CA THR A 563 2.03 12.96 0.67
C THR A 563 2.48 14.00 1.68
N ALA A 564 3.79 14.22 1.84
CA ALA A 564 4.31 15.25 2.73
C ALA A 564 3.83 16.65 2.35
N LEU A 565 3.89 17.01 1.06
CA LEU A 565 3.40 18.29 0.54
C LEU A 565 1.87 18.40 0.64
N ASP A 566 1.14 17.30 0.47
CA ASP A 566 -0.31 17.24 0.67
C ASP A 566 -0.71 17.53 2.12
N PHE A 567 0.03 17.05 3.12
CA PHE A 567 -0.23 17.42 4.52
C PHE A 567 -0.09 18.92 4.76
N VAL A 568 0.94 19.55 4.18
CA VAL A 568 1.11 21.00 4.30
C VAL A 568 -0.02 21.73 3.58
N SER A 569 -0.40 21.28 2.38
CA SER A 569 -1.52 21.85 1.62
C SER A 569 -2.84 21.75 2.39
N LYS A 570 -3.16 20.57 2.95
CA LYS A 570 -4.35 20.36 3.79
C LYS A 570 -4.38 21.23 5.05
N PHE A 571 -3.20 21.55 5.59
CA PHE A 571 -3.08 22.50 6.69
C PHE A 571 -3.32 23.94 6.23
N VAL A 572 -2.75 24.33 5.08
CA VAL A 572 -2.91 25.67 4.51
C VAL A 572 -4.35 25.87 4.04
N GLY A 573 -5.09 26.76 4.70
CA GLY A 573 -6.51 27.00 4.38
C GLY A 573 -7.46 25.98 5.00
N SER A 574 -6.98 25.13 5.92
CA SER A 574 -7.87 24.30 6.72
C SER A 574 -8.78 25.17 7.58
N GLY A 575 -10.08 24.85 7.60
CA GLY A 575 -11.00 25.47 8.56
C GLY A 575 -10.64 25.15 10.03
N TYR A 576 -9.79 24.15 10.29
CA TYR A 576 -9.31 23.80 11.62
C TYR A 576 -8.15 24.66 12.11
N VAL A 577 -7.60 25.52 11.24
CA VAL A 577 -6.49 26.43 11.56
C VAL A 577 -7.03 27.84 11.74
N GLN A 578 -6.65 28.50 12.83
CA GLN A 578 -7.10 29.86 13.12
C GLN A 578 -6.24 30.88 12.36
N THR A 579 -6.36 30.95 11.04
CA THR A 579 -5.56 31.83 10.17
C THR A 579 -5.51 33.27 10.68
N ARG A 580 -6.66 33.83 11.07
CA ARG A 580 -6.72 35.21 11.62
C ARG A 580 -5.86 35.39 12.87
N ARG A 581 -5.81 34.37 13.73
CA ARG A 581 -4.98 34.41 14.94
C ARG A 581 -3.50 34.39 14.61
N ILE A 582 -3.09 33.65 13.57
CA ILE A 582 -1.70 33.64 13.09
C ILE A 582 -1.28 35.05 12.69
N LEU A 583 -2.12 35.74 11.91
CA LEU A 583 -1.86 37.11 11.45
C LEU A 583 -1.86 38.11 12.62
N GLN A 584 -2.85 38.04 13.52
CA GLN A 584 -2.94 38.94 14.69
C GLN A 584 -1.72 38.82 15.62
N VAL A 585 -1.28 37.60 15.93
CA VAL A 585 -0.10 37.39 16.78
C VAL A 585 1.15 37.99 16.14
N HIS A 586 1.26 37.93 14.81
CA HIS A 586 2.35 38.57 14.08
C HIS A 586 2.27 40.11 14.13
N GLU A 587 1.09 40.70 13.94
CA GLU A 587 0.85 42.15 14.04
C GLU A 587 1.20 42.69 15.44
N GLU A 588 0.96 41.91 16.49
CA GLU A 588 1.34 42.23 17.87
C GLU A 588 2.86 42.10 18.13
N GLY A 589 3.66 41.72 17.13
CA GLY A 589 5.11 41.55 17.23
C GLY A 589 5.53 40.24 17.92
N HIS A 590 4.61 39.28 18.06
CA HIS A 590 4.86 37.99 18.67
C HIS A 590 5.06 36.89 17.62
N LYS A 591 5.78 35.83 17.99
CA LYS A 591 5.97 34.65 17.13
C LYS A 591 4.83 33.65 17.35
N TYR A 592 4.10 33.32 16.30
CA TYR A 592 3.14 32.21 16.34
C TYR A 592 3.87 30.87 16.22
N VAL A 593 3.57 29.94 17.14
CA VAL A 593 4.07 28.56 17.07
C VAL A 593 2.90 27.66 16.70
N ILE A 594 3.01 26.97 15.56
CA ILE A 594 1.98 26.04 15.09
C ILE A 594 1.84 24.88 16.08
N PRO A 595 0.69 24.71 16.74
CA PRO A 595 0.46 23.58 17.63
C PRO A 595 0.30 22.27 16.83
N LEU A 596 0.94 21.20 17.30
CA LEU A 596 0.85 19.87 16.66
C LEU A 596 -0.60 19.41 16.46
N HIS A 597 -1.47 19.64 17.46
CA HIS A 597 -2.87 19.22 17.40
C HIS A 597 -3.69 19.99 16.35
N GLU A 598 -3.36 21.24 16.03
CA GLU A 598 -4.03 21.98 14.94
C GLU A 598 -3.67 21.35 13.59
N PHE A 599 -2.37 21.03 13.41
CA PHE A 599 -1.88 20.35 12.21
C PHE A 599 -2.49 18.96 12.06
N LEU A 600 -2.48 18.15 13.12
CA LEU A 600 -3.04 16.80 13.14
C LEU A 600 -4.55 16.80 12.84
N ARG A 601 -5.32 17.77 13.36
CA ARG A 601 -6.75 17.91 13.02
C ARG A 601 -6.96 18.23 11.54
N ALA A 602 -6.14 19.11 10.96
CA ALA A 602 -6.25 19.46 9.55
C ALA A 602 -6.09 18.22 8.65
N ILE A 603 -5.14 17.34 8.95
CA ILE A 603 -4.93 16.12 8.16
C ILE A 603 -5.93 15.00 8.46
N LEU A 604 -6.47 14.92 9.69
CA LEU A 604 -7.47 13.92 10.08
C LEU A 604 -8.85 14.19 9.47
N TYR A 605 -9.27 15.45 9.47
CA TYR A 605 -10.60 15.83 9.01
C TYR A 605 -10.61 16.30 7.55
N GLY A 606 -9.51 16.87 7.06
CA GLY A 606 -9.49 17.56 5.77
C GLY A 606 -10.58 18.64 5.73
N ASP A 607 -11.41 18.59 4.69
CA ASP A 607 -12.58 19.47 4.53
C ASP A 607 -13.84 19.00 5.27
N GLN A 608 -13.79 17.86 5.98
CA GLN A 608 -14.96 17.29 6.65
C GLN A 608 -15.13 17.83 8.07
N LYS A 609 -16.35 17.73 8.62
CA LYS A 609 -16.64 18.05 10.04
C LYS A 609 -16.23 16.92 10.99
N TYR A 610 -16.37 15.69 10.53
CA TYR A 610 -16.06 14.49 11.29
C TYR A 610 -14.99 13.66 10.57
N TYR A 611 -14.35 12.77 11.32
CA TYR A 611 -13.42 11.80 10.75
C TYR A 611 -14.18 10.89 9.79
N ASP A 612 -13.70 10.79 8.56
CA ASP A 612 -14.19 9.84 7.56
C ASP A 612 -13.06 8.90 7.19
N PRO A 613 -13.15 7.59 7.49
CA PRO A 613 -12.10 6.66 7.14
C PRO A 613 -11.81 6.68 5.64
N ALA A 614 -12.79 6.89 4.76
CA ALA A 614 -12.58 6.87 3.31
C ALA A 614 -11.74 8.05 2.79
N ARG A 615 -11.71 9.18 3.50
CA ARG A 615 -11.06 10.42 3.06
C ARG A 615 -9.84 10.80 3.89
N SER A 616 -9.80 10.42 5.17
CA SER A 616 -8.69 10.73 6.06
C SER A 616 -7.41 10.07 5.59
N SER A 617 -6.31 10.82 5.65
CA SER A 617 -4.96 10.29 5.39
C SER A 617 -4.41 9.46 6.56
N VAL A 618 -5.02 9.53 7.73
CA VAL A 618 -4.62 8.77 8.91
C VAL A 618 -5.70 7.73 9.25
N SER A 619 -5.28 6.48 9.40
CA SER A 619 -6.19 5.35 9.62
C SER A 619 -6.66 5.21 11.07
N ASN A 620 -7.90 4.72 11.24
CA ASN A 620 -8.44 4.30 12.52
C ASN A 620 -7.83 2.94 12.93
N LEU A 621 -7.05 2.95 14.02
CA LEU A 621 -6.41 1.77 14.58
C LEU A 621 -7.39 0.81 15.27
N PHE A 622 -8.47 1.32 15.85
CA PHE A 622 -9.36 0.56 16.73
C PHE A 622 -10.65 0.11 16.03
N THR A 623 -10.67 0.08 14.70
CA THR A 623 -11.81 -0.46 13.94
C THR A 623 -11.95 -1.97 14.13
N ILE A 624 -13.12 -2.55 13.87
CA ILE A 624 -13.38 -3.99 14.02
C ILE A 624 -14.23 -4.52 12.86
N SER A 625 -14.00 -5.76 12.46
CA SER A 625 -14.77 -6.47 11.42
C SER A 625 -15.88 -7.34 11.99
N ARG A 626 -15.80 -7.70 13.27
CA ARG A 626 -16.78 -8.52 13.98
C ARG A 626 -17.24 -7.83 15.26
N ASN A 627 -18.36 -8.28 15.81
CA ASN A 627 -18.80 -7.89 17.14
C ASN A 627 -17.95 -8.55 18.24
N ASP A 628 -16.67 -8.19 18.29
CA ASP A 628 -15.65 -8.75 19.19
C ASP A 628 -14.79 -7.61 19.76
N ALA A 629 -14.91 -7.37 21.08
CA ALA A 629 -14.26 -6.23 21.72
C ALA A 629 -12.73 -6.34 21.72
N LYS A 630 -12.16 -7.55 21.74
CA LYS A 630 -10.70 -7.73 21.68
C LYS A 630 -10.13 -7.37 20.30
N GLU A 631 -10.96 -7.35 19.26
CA GLU A 631 -10.53 -7.04 17.89
C GLU A 631 -10.11 -5.58 17.73
N HIS A 632 -10.52 -4.68 18.64
CA HIS A 632 -10.02 -3.29 18.68
C HIS A 632 -8.50 -3.22 18.69
N PHE A 633 -7.82 -4.24 19.21
CA PHE A 633 -6.37 -4.25 19.38
C PHE A 633 -5.62 -5.00 18.28
N LEU A 634 -6.33 -5.64 17.33
CA LEU A 634 -5.70 -6.50 16.34
C LEU A 634 -4.76 -5.73 15.42
N LEU A 635 -5.17 -4.58 14.87
CA LEU A 635 -4.28 -3.79 14.02
C LEU A 635 -3.05 -3.22 14.79
N PRO A 636 -3.20 -2.61 15.99
CA PRO A 636 -2.05 -2.23 16.81
C PRO A 636 -1.09 -3.39 17.11
N ILE A 637 -1.61 -4.56 17.47
CA ILE A 637 -0.81 -5.75 17.76
C ILE A 637 -0.11 -6.23 16.48
N LEU A 638 -0.81 -6.33 15.35
CA LEU A 638 -0.24 -6.70 14.05
C LEU A 638 0.95 -5.81 13.69
N LEU A 639 0.80 -4.49 13.82
CA LEU A 639 1.89 -3.54 13.54
C LEU A 639 3.08 -3.78 14.48
N SER A 640 2.83 -3.81 15.79
CA SER A 640 3.91 -4.00 16.79
C SER A 640 4.62 -5.35 16.68
N THR A 641 3.90 -6.43 16.36
CA THR A 641 4.46 -7.78 16.14
C THR A 641 5.29 -7.80 14.87
N THR A 642 4.80 -7.19 13.79
CA THR A 642 5.53 -7.06 12.52
C THR A 642 6.85 -6.32 12.75
N GLU A 643 6.83 -5.23 13.50
CA GLU A 643 8.03 -4.47 13.83
C GLU A 643 9.00 -5.27 14.71
N ARG A 644 8.52 -5.85 15.82
CA ARG A 644 9.33 -6.61 16.79
C ARG A 644 10.08 -7.76 16.12
N ILE A 645 9.42 -8.51 15.24
CA ILE A 645 10.04 -9.62 14.52
C ILE A 645 10.99 -9.06 13.45
N GLY A 646 10.55 -8.05 12.69
CA GLY A 646 11.36 -7.42 11.64
C GLY A 646 12.66 -6.81 12.15
N GLU A 647 12.69 -6.25 13.37
CA GLU A 647 13.91 -5.70 13.99
C GLU A 647 15.01 -6.75 14.21
N ARG A 648 14.66 -8.04 14.26
CA ARG A 648 15.61 -9.15 14.41
C ARG A 648 16.12 -9.67 13.07
N GLU A 649 15.48 -9.27 11.97
CA GLU A 649 15.77 -9.73 10.62
C GLU A 649 16.62 -8.72 9.86
N SER A 650 17.63 -9.20 9.13
CA SER A 650 18.60 -8.35 8.40
C SER A 650 17.96 -7.40 7.36
N ALA A 651 16.72 -7.68 6.95
CA ALA A 651 15.99 -6.89 5.97
C ALA A 651 14.72 -6.21 6.53
N GLY A 652 14.34 -6.44 7.79
CA GLY A 652 13.06 -5.96 8.33
C GLY A 652 11.81 -6.67 7.81
N PHE A 653 11.96 -7.62 6.88
CA PHE A 653 10.85 -8.42 6.37
C PHE A 653 10.62 -9.64 7.26
N VAL A 654 9.34 -9.95 7.47
CA VAL A 654 8.88 -11.08 8.26
C VAL A 654 8.04 -11.98 7.36
N GLU A 655 8.21 -13.29 7.45
CA GLU A 655 7.31 -14.22 6.76
C GLU A 655 5.89 -14.08 7.32
N LEU A 656 4.92 -13.96 6.41
CA LEU A 656 3.54 -13.68 6.80
C LEU A 656 2.96 -14.79 7.68
N VAL A 657 3.37 -16.04 7.47
CA VAL A 657 2.97 -17.19 8.31
C VAL A 657 3.32 -16.98 9.78
N ASN A 658 4.46 -16.35 10.10
CA ASN A 658 4.86 -16.08 11.48
C ASN A 658 3.95 -15.03 12.15
N ILE A 659 3.47 -14.05 11.37
CA ILE A 659 2.48 -13.09 11.86
C ILE A 659 1.14 -13.78 12.15
N TYR A 660 0.67 -14.65 11.26
CA TYR A 660 -0.57 -15.41 11.50
C TYR A 660 -0.43 -16.34 12.70
N LYS A 661 0.69 -17.04 12.83
CA LYS A 661 0.96 -17.92 13.96
C LYS A 661 0.85 -17.19 15.31
N GLU A 662 1.49 -16.02 15.45
CA GLU A 662 1.44 -15.21 16.66
C GLU A 662 0.01 -14.69 16.93
N LEU A 663 -0.68 -14.14 15.92
CA LEU A 663 -2.01 -13.56 16.08
C LEU A 663 -3.11 -14.62 16.31
N GLN A 664 -3.00 -15.79 15.67
CA GLN A 664 -3.91 -16.91 15.92
C GLN A 664 -3.66 -17.53 17.30
N GLY A 665 -2.40 -17.59 17.75
CA GLY A 665 -2.03 -18.06 19.09
C GLY A 665 -2.71 -17.26 20.22
N ILE A 666 -2.88 -15.95 20.03
CA ILE A 666 -3.62 -15.09 20.98
C ILE A 666 -5.14 -15.01 20.70
N GLY A 667 -5.64 -15.87 19.81
CA GLY A 667 -7.06 -16.15 19.61
C GLY A 667 -7.76 -15.31 18.53
N TYR A 668 -7.04 -14.64 17.63
CA TYR A 668 -7.65 -14.00 16.46
C TYR A 668 -7.88 -15.00 15.33
N SER A 669 -9.00 -14.87 14.62
CA SER A 669 -9.28 -15.71 13.45
C SER A 669 -8.54 -15.21 12.20
N GLY A 670 -8.24 -16.11 11.27
CA GLY A 670 -7.62 -15.76 9.98
C GLY A 670 -8.37 -14.65 9.24
N ASP A 671 -9.70 -14.70 9.19
CA ASP A 671 -10.53 -13.66 8.56
C ASP A 671 -10.36 -12.26 9.19
N GLN A 672 -10.21 -12.20 10.53
CA GLN A 672 -9.94 -10.93 11.21
C GLN A 672 -8.54 -10.43 10.82
N ILE A 673 -7.55 -11.31 10.81
CA ILE A 673 -6.17 -10.96 10.41
C ILE A 673 -6.15 -10.48 8.95
N ASP A 674 -6.82 -11.16 8.04
CA ASP A 674 -6.95 -10.77 6.63
C ASP A 674 -7.56 -9.38 6.49
N PHE A 675 -8.66 -9.10 7.19
CA PHE A 675 -9.32 -7.79 7.17
C PHE A 675 -8.38 -6.67 7.61
N HIS A 676 -7.62 -6.87 8.70
CA HIS A 676 -6.70 -5.85 9.22
C HIS A 676 -5.43 -5.73 8.40
N LEU A 677 -4.91 -6.83 7.86
CA LEU A 677 -3.74 -6.84 6.97
C LEU A 677 -4.01 -6.10 5.66
N LEU A 678 -5.16 -6.36 5.04
CA LEU A 678 -5.59 -5.63 3.84
C LEU A 678 -5.70 -4.14 4.12
N ARG A 679 -6.35 -3.75 5.22
CA ARG A 679 -6.42 -2.34 5.64
C ARG A 679 -5.05 -1.73 5.92
N ALA A 680 -4.15 -2.47 6.55
CA ALA A 680 -2.80 -2.01 6.84
C ALA A 680 -2.02 -1.79 5.53
N GLN A 681 -2.19 -2.66 4.54
CA GLN A 681 -1.57 -2.54 3.22
C GLN A 681 -2.17 -1.37 2.42
N ASP A 682 -3.49 -1.27 2.33
CA ASP A 682 -4.21 -0.20 1.61
C ASP A 682 -3.94 1.20 2.16
N ARG A 683 -3.46 1.27 3.41
CA ARG A 683 -3.15 2.51 4.13
C ARG A 683 -1.67 2.74 4.33
N ASP A 684 -0.83 2.00 3.61
CA ASP A 684 0.63 2.08 3.67
C ASP A 684 1.19 1.97 5.09
N LEU A 685 0.54 1.23 5.99
CA LEU A 685 1.02 0.94 7.36
C LEU A 685 1.98 -0.25 7.38
N VAL A 686 1.80 -1.17 6.41
CA VAL A 686 2.70 -2.29 6.14
C VAL A 686 2.93 -2.42 4.64
N GLU A 687 4.05 -3.01 4.26
CA GLU A 687 4.37 -3.39 2.91
C GLU A 687 4.37 -4.92 2.81
N VAL A 688 3.64 -5.46 1.84
CA VAL A 688 3.56 -6.91 1.58
C VAL A 688 4.17 -7.21 0.22
N THR A 689 5.13 -8.14 0.19
CA THR A 689 5.82 -8.56 -1.04
C THR A 689 5.76 -10.08 -1.22
N GLU A 690 5.76 -10.54 -2.47
CA GLU A 690 5.84 -11.96 -2.81
C GLU A 690 7.32 -12.35 -2.95
N HIS A 691 7.79 -13.37 -2.21
CA HIS A 691 9.17 -13.83 -2.25
C HIS A 691 9.31 -15.28 -2.72
N GLY A 692 8.96 -15.56 -3.99
CA GLY A 692 9.21 -16.87 -4.61
C GLY A 692 8.74 -18.04 -3.74
N ASP A 693 9.61 -19.05 -3.57
CA ASP A 693 9.35 -20.27 -2.78
C ASP A 693 9.13 -20.01 -1.27
N SER A 694 9.52 -18.83 -0.75
CA SER A 694 9.42 -18.46 0.67
C SER A 694 8.06 -17.85 1.05
N GLY A 695 7.10 -17.81 0.12
CA GLY A 695 5.76 -17.28 0.36
C GLY A 695 5.70 -15.74 0.41
N ARG A 696 4.75 -15.21 1.19
CA ARG A 696 4.53 -13.75 1.32
C ARG A 696 5.33 -13.20 2.49
N LEU A 697 6.01 -12.08 2.28
CA LEU A 697 6.73 -11.34 3.31
C LEU A 697 5.98 -10.04 3.64
N VAL A 698 6.06 -9.60 4.89
CA VAL A 698 5.47 -8.35 5.37
C VAL A 698 6.49 -7.55 6.17
N ARG A 699 6.43 -6.22 6.07
CA ARG A 699 7.27 -5.29 6.81
C ARG A 699 6.48 -4.08 7.24
N ILE A 700 6.77 -3.54 8.43
CA ILE A 700 6.15 -2.30 8.91
C ILE A 700 6.71 -1.07 8.18
N THR A 701 5.88 -0.09 7.89
CA THR A 701 6.31 1.22 7.36
C THR A 701 6.56 2.23 8.46
N ALA A 702 7.20 3.37 8.13
CA ALA A 702 7.36 4.47 9.08
C ALA A 702 6.00 5.02 9.57
N ALA A 703 5.00 5.05 8.68
CA ALA A 703 3.65 5.47 9.01
C ALA A 703 2.97 4.50 9.99
N GLY A 704 3.11 3.19 9.76
CA GLY A 704 2.65 2.15 10.69
C GLY A 704 3.25 2.33 12.08
N GLY A 705 4.58 2.38 12.16
CA GLY A 705 5.32 2.55 13.42
C GLY A 705 4.91 3.82 14.20
N TYR A 706 4.84 4.95 13.51
CA TYR A 706 4.43 6.22 14.12
C TYR A 706 2.98 6.21 14.60
N LEU A 707 2.08 5.57 13.85
CA LEU A 707 0.68 5.49 14.20
C LEU A 707 0.47 4.74 15.52
N HIS A 708 1.04 3.54 15.68
CA HIS A 708 0.84 2.75 16.89
C HIS A 708 1.68 3.21 18.10
N LYS A 709 2.86 3.81 17.89
CA LYS A 709 3.75 4.27 18.97
C LYS A 709 3.47 5.70 19.46
N VAL A 710 3.10 6.61 18.55
CA VAL A 710 3.10 8.06 18.84
C VAL A 710 1.71 8.68 18.72
N LEU A 711 0.96 8.36 17.64
CA LEU A 711 -0.35 8.99 17.41
C LEU A 711 -1.47 8.36 18.20
N ALA A 712 -1.42 7.05 18.45
CA ALA A 712 -2.46 6.31 19.15
C ALA A 712 -2.96 7.03 20.44
N PRO A 713 -2.10 7.49 21.36
CA PRO A 713 -2.55 8.17 22.58
C PRO A 713 -2.87 9.66 22.42
N LYS A 714 -2.79 10.25 21.21
CA LYS A 714 -3.04 11.68 21.01
C LYS A 714 -4.53 11.99 21.08
N PHE A 715 -4.90 13.02 21.84
CA PHE A 715 -6.29 13.43 21.99
C PHE A 715 -6.97 13.76 20.65
N ALA A 716 -6.30 14.52 19.79
CA ALA A 716 -6.86 14.86 18.49
C ALA A 716 -7.14 13.63 17.61
N TYR A 717 -6.35 12.56 17.78
CA TYR A 717 -6.56 11.28 17.09
C TYR A 717 -7.74 10.52 17.69
N LEU A 718 -7.74 10.28 19.00
CA LEU A 718 -8.80 9.55 19.71
C LEU A 718 -10.18 10.21 19.57
N ASP A 719 -10.24 11.53 19.71
CA ASP A 719 -11.48 12.30 19.55
C ASP A 719 -12.00 12.28 18.10
N ALA A 720 -11.12 12.11 17.11
CA ALA A 720 -11.53 11.96 15.72
C ALA A 720 -12.10 10.56 15.47
N ILE A 721 -11.35 9.52 15.82
CA ILE A 721 -11.69 8.14 15.43
C ILE A 721 -12.84 7.53 16.24
N VAL A 722 -13.12 8.02 17.46
CA VAL A 722 -14.27 7.54 18.26
C VAL A 722 -15.60 7.67 17.53
N VAL A 723 -15.70 8.59 16.56
CA VAL A 723 -16.88 8.77 15.72
C VAL A 723 -17.08 7.59 14.75
N ASP A 724 -15.99 6.99 14.29
CA ASP A 724 -15.97 5.88 13.32
C ASP A 724 -15.81 4.50 13.99
N THR A 725 -15.37 4.44 15.25
CA THR A 725 -15.16 3.17 15.96
C THR A 725 -16.48 2.55 16.45
N PRO A 726 -16.81 1.30 16.05
CA PRO A 726 -17.92 0.55 16.63
C PRO A 726 -17.71 0.29 18.14
N ILE A 727 -18.72 0.53 18.97
CA ILE A 727 -18.64 0.25 20.42
C ILE A 727 -19.51 -0.97 20.73
N VAL A 728 -18.88 -2.06 21.16
CA VAL A 728 -19.54 -3.36 21.40
C VAL A 728 -20.47 -3.29 22.61
N ASN A 729 -20.02 -2.65 23.70
CA ASN A 729 -20.82 -2.51 24.92
C ASN A 729 -22.02 -1.57 24.69
N PRO A 730 -23.28 -2.07 24.78
CA PRO A 730 -24.46 -1.27 24.47
C PRO A 730 -24.68 -0.06 25.41
N ALA A 731 -24.27 -0.16 26.68
CA ALA A 731 -24.41 0.91 27.66
C ALA A 731 -23.49 2.08 27.29
N ILE A 732 -22.19 1.79 27.14
CA ILE A 732 -21.18 2.79 26.75
C ILE A 732 -21.51 3.38 25.38
N ARG A 733 -21.94 2.55 24.41
CA ARG A 733 -22.37 3.01 23.08
C ARG A 733 -23.49 4.07 23.14
N SER A 734 -24.36 4.01 24.15
CA SER A 734 -25.45 4.97 24.34
C SER A 734 -25.01 6.30 24.99
N GLU A 735 -23.88 6.28 25.68
CA GLU A 735 -23.24 7.42 26.34
C GLU A 735 -22.33 8.20 25.38
N ILE A 736 -21.62 7.49 24.48
CA ILE A 736 -20.82 8.10 23.43
C ILE A 736 -21.73 8.80 22.40
N ARG A 737 -21.75 10.13 22.47
CA ARG A 737 -22.60 11.02 21.68
C ARG A 737 -21.80 12.01 20.85
N ASP A 738 -22.48 12.69 19.94
CA ASP A 738 -21.92 13.83 19.25
C ASP A 738 -21.84 15.04 20.20
N VAL A 739 -20.64 15.60 20.34
CA VAL A 739 -20.30 16.68 21.27
C VAL A 739 -19.34 17.65 20.60
N HIS A 740 -19.39 18.93 21.00
CA HIS A 740 -18.63 19.99 20.35
C HIS A 740 -17.74 20.80 21.30
N ASP A 741 -18.15 20.94 22.57
CA ASP A 741 -17.33 21.61 23.58
C ASP A 741 -16.06 20.81 23.86
N ILE A 742 -14.97 21.51 24.19
CA ILE A 742 -13.68 20.86 24.43
C ILE A 742 -13.69 19.97 25.68
N HIS A 743 -14.42 20.35 26.73
CA HIS A 743 -14.55 19.54 27.93
C HIS A 743 -15.37 18.28 27.65
N ASP A 744 -16.52 18.41 26.98
CA ASP A 744 -17.35 17.27 26.59
C ASP A 744 -16.60 16.30 25.65
N ARG A 745 -15.80 16.84 24.72
CA ARG A 745 -14.94 16.03 23.84
C ARG A 745 -13.84 15.30 24.62
N ALA A 746 -13.21 15.96 25.58
CA ALA A 746 -12.22 15.34 26.46
C ALA A 746 -12.86 14.21 27.31
N ASP A 747 -14.05 14.43 27.83
CA ASP A 747 -14.80 13.44 28.61
C ASP A 747 -15.23 12.25 27.75
N ARG A 748 -15.71 12.50 26.52
CA ARG A 748 -16.01 11.43 25.54
C ARG A 748 -14.77 10.60 25.20
N ALA A 749 -13.63 11.25 24.97
CA ALA A 749 -12.38 10.56 24.68
C ALA A 749 -11.90 9.74 25.89
N GLN A 750 -12.07 10.25 27.11
CA GLN A 750 -11.79 9.49 28.34
C GLN A 750 -12.69 8.25 28.44
N GLN A 751 -14.01 8.39 28.26
CA GLN A 751 -14.94 7.25 28.26
C GLN A 751 -14.59 6.21 27.20
N PHE A 752 -14.15 6.65 26.03
CA PHE A 752 -13.71 5.74 24.97
C PHE A 752 -12.45 4.96 25.36
N VAL A 753 -11.45 5.61 25.99
CA VAL A 753 -10.25 4.92 26.45
C VAL A 753 -10.54 3.99 27.63
N GLU A 754 -11.43 4.37 28.55
CA GLU A 754 -11.92 3.51 29.63
C GLU A 754 -12.58 2.24 29.06
N TYR A 755 -13.45 2.39 28.06
CA TYR A 755 -14.02 1.25 27.33
C TYR A 755 -12.97 0.35 26.68
N LEU A 756 -11.97 0.92 26.02
CA LEU A 756 -10.88 0.14 25.43
C LEU A 756 -10.09 -0.58 26.54
N THR A 757 -9.84 0.08 27.66
CA THR A 757 -9.13 -0.53 28.80
C THR A 757 -9.89 -1.71 29.38
N ASP A 758 -11.21 -1.58 29.54
CA ASP A 758 -12.08 -2.67 29.97
C ASP A 758 -12.16 -3.82 28.94
N SER A 759 -11.89 -3.50 27.68
CA SER A 759 -11.91 -4.46 26.56
C SER A 759 -10.56 -5.15 26.33
N TRP A 760 -9.47 -4.68 26.94
CA TRP A 760 -8.12 -5.21 26.78
C TRP A 760 -7.96 -6.53 27.56
N PRO A 761 -7.84 -7.69 26.88
CA PRO A 761 -7.85 -8.99 27.55
C PRO A 761 -6.45 -9.52 27.89
N PHE A 762 -5.38 -8.82 27.50
CA PHE A 762 -4.01 -9.36 27.50
C PHE A 762 -3.20 -8.91 28.73
N GLY A 763 -2.31 -9.76 29.21
CA GLY A 763 -1.27 -9.41 30.16
C GLY A 763 -0.14 -8.58 29.53
N ALA A 764 0.78 -8.08 30.36
CA ALA A 764 1.87 -7.20 29.93
C ALA A 764 2.87 -7.86 28.96
N ASP A 765 3.04 -9.19 29.05
CA ASP A 765 4.00 -9.96 28.25
C ASP A 765 3.35 -10.83 27.16
N ASP A 766 2.01 -10.82 27.07
CA ASP A 766 1.26 -11.69 26.15
C ASP A 766 1.38 -11.24 24.68
N VAL A 767 1.59 -9.94 24.46
CA VAL A 767 1.59 -9.33 23.13
C VAL A 767 2.66 -8.24 23.01
N ALA A 768 3.11 -7.98 21.77
CA ALA A 768 4.14 -6.97 21.51
C ALA A 768 3.66 -5.52 21.74
N TYR A 769 2.35 -5.28 21.72
CA TYR A 769 1.77 -3.95 21.91
C TYR A 769 1.54 -3.66 23.39
N SER A 770 2.14 -2.59 23.93
CA SER A 770 2.01 -2.23 25.33
C SER A 770 0.83 -1.28 25.58
N TRP A 771 -0.28 -1.82 26.09
CA TRP A 771 -1.44 -1.02 26.50
C TRP A 771 -1.12 -0.09 27.68
N ASP A 772 -0.28 -0.54 28.63
CA ASP A 772 0.14 0.29 29.77
C ASP A 772 0.90 1.55 29.33
N CYS A 773 1.79 1.42 28.33
CA CYS A 773 2.47 2.57 27.75
C CYS A 773 1.46 3.53 27.12
N PHE A 774 0.50 3.00 26.35
CA PHE A 774 -0.58 3.79 25.75
C PHE A 774 -1.38 4.56 26.82
N CYS A 775 -1.81 3.89 27.90
CA CYS A 775 -2.57 4.53 28.98
C CYS A 775 -1.77 5.63 29.69
N SER A 776 -0.47 5.40 29.92
CA SER A 776 0.44 6.38 30.53
C SER A 776 0.60 7.62 29.64
N ASP A 777 0.78 7.44 28.34
CA ASP A 777 0.84 8.54 27.37
C ASP A 777 -0.49 9.29 27.26
N TRP A 778 -1.60 8.56 27.22
CA TRP A 778 -2.94 9.13 27.18
C TRP A 778 -3.24 9.98 28.41
N ALA A 779 -2.91 9.52 29.61
CA ALA A 779 -3.13 10.29 30.84
C ALA A 779 -2.40 11.63 30.80
N ARG A 780 -1.13 11.65 30.36
CA ARG A 780 -0.36 12.88 30.17
C ARG A 780 -0.99 13.81 29.14
N GLU A 781 -1.50 13.25 28.05
CA GLU A 781 -2.13 14.03 26.98
C GLU A 781 -3.47 14.63 27.42
N LEU A 782 -4.32 13.85 28.09
CA LEU A 782 -5.60 14.29 28.62
C LEU A 782 -5.43 15.42 29.65
N ASP A 783 -4.45 15.28 30.56
CA ASP A 783 -4.12 16.34 31.51
C ASP A 783 -3.74 17.64 30.79
N ARG A 784 -2.89 17.57 29.76
CA ARG A 784 -2.50 18.76 28.97
C ARG A 784 -3.70 19.41 28.30
N VAL A 785 -4.63 18.62 27.77
CA VAL A 785 -5.84 19.12 27.09
C VAL A 785 -6.77 19.81 28.09
N ARG A 786 -7.03 19.20 29.25
CA ARG A 786 -7.88 19.79 30.30
C ARG A 786 -7.31 21.12 30.82
N HIS A 787 -6.03 21.14 31.19
CA HIS A 787 -5.35 22.38 31.60
C HIS A 787 -5.32 23.44 30.48
N GLY A 788 -5.25 23.01 29.22
CA GLY A 788 -5.34 23.89 28.06
C GLY A 788 -6.73 24.52 27.92
N ALA A 789 -7.78 23.71 28.07
CA ALA A 789 -9.17 24.12 28.01
C ALA A 789 -9.51 25.10 29.15
N ASP A 790 -9.14 24.78 30.39
CA ASP A 790 -9.37 25.63 31.57
C ASP A 790 -8.73 27.01 31.39
N ARG A 791 -7.45 27.07 30.97
CA ARG A 791 -6.77 28.35 30.71
C ARG A 791 -7.42 29.17 29.60
N ALA A 792 -7.93 28.52 28.55
CA ALA A 792 -8.63 29.20 27.48
C ALA A 792 -9.98 29.76 27.97
N TYR A 793 -10.70 28.99 28.79
CA TYR A 793 -11.94 29.41 29.43
C TYR A 793 -11.72 30.61 30.36
N ASP A 794 -10.71 30.55 31.23
CA ASP A 794 -10.35 31.62 32.16
C ASP A 794 -9.97 32.92 31.43
N ARG A 795 -9.19 32.82 30.34
CA ARG A 795 -8.85 33.98 29.49
C ARG A 795 -10.10 34.60 28.85
N LYS A 796 -11.05 33.77 28.40
CA LYS A 796 -12.30 34.23 27.81
C LYS A 796 -13.18 34.95 28.83
N ILE A 797 -13.20 34.47 30.08
CA ILE A 797 -13.88 35.16 31.19
C ILE A 797 -13.18 36.49 31.50
N ALA A 798 -11.86 36.49 31.67
CA ALA A 798 -11.09 37.69 32.00
C ALA A 798 -11.25 38.80 30.94
N ASN A 799 -11.21 38.44 29.65
CA ASN A 799 -11.42 39.37 28.54
C ASN A 799 -12.91 39.75 28.35
N GLY A 800 -13.85 38.93 28.81
CA GLY A 800 -15.29 39.21 28.78
C GLY A 800 -15.75 40.18 29.89
N THR A 801 -15.00 40.27 30.98
CA THR A 801 -15.23 41.23 32.07
C THR A 801 -14.76 42.66 31.78
N SER A 802 -14.00 42.90 30.71
CA SER A 802 -13.62 44.25 30.25
C SER A 802 -14.57 44.87 29.21
N GLY A 803 -15.67 44.19 28.83
CA GLY A 803 -16.49 44.63 27.69
C GLY A 803 -17.98 44.24 27.70
N SER A 804 -18.64 44.08 28.87
CA SER A 804 -20.05 43.64 28.90
C SER A 804 -20.96 44.43 29.84
N ALA A 805 -20.90 45.76 29.79
CA ALA A 805 -21.93 46.62 30.40
C ALA A 805 -23.05 47.07 29.43
N SER A 806 -23.04 46.70 28.13
CA SER A 806 -24.03 47.28 27.18
C SER A 806 -24.92 46.34 26.38
N ASP A 807 -24.81 45.01 26.44
CA ASP A 807 -25.54 44.16 25.46
C ASP A 807 -26.33 42.94 25.99
N ARG A 808 -26.78 42.98 27.25
CA ARG A 808 -27.85 42.07 27.73
C ARG A 808 -29.23 42.72 27.63
N ALA A 809 -29.64 43.09 26.42
CA ALA A 809 -31.01 43.53 26.15
C ALA A 809 -31.45 43.25 24.71
N SER A 810 -31.32 42.00 24.22
CA SER A 810 -32.27 41.47 23.24
C SER A 810 -32.08 39.96 23.06
N ARG A 811 -33.19 39.26 22.79
CA ARG A 811 -33.32 37.82 22.47
C ARG A 811 -33.52 36.89 23.67
N ARG A 812 -34.75 36.99 24.21
CA ARG A 812 -35.57 35.82 24.55
C ARG A 812 -36.00 35.11 23.27
#